data_AF-A0A918FQ23-F1
#
_entry.id   AF-A0A918FQ23-F1
#
_cell.length_a   1.000
_cell.length_b   1.000
_cell.length_c   1.000
_cell.angle_alpha   90.00
_cell.angle_beta   90.00
_cell.angle_gamma   90.00
#
_symmetry.space_group_name_H-M   'P 1'
#
loop_
_entity.id
_entity.type
_entity.pdbx_description
1 polymer ?
#
loop_
_entity_poly.entity_id
_entity_poly.type
_entity_poly.pdbx_seq_one_letter_code
_entity_poly.pdbx_strand_id
1 'polypeptide(L)'
;MVHEWNTAVHVQNNEADAKKRAFAKAELHAFFAHCDDEVARIRAFGRKGRLPAFRDATLFKTAYAFGTRRNETRMLDAADFGRNPHGGEFGEYGRCQVRFGKAKKGSPPKRRGVLTVFDWTPDVLDEWFTEVRPLFGTDNNPAAWCTVWSPAPLNACRCRSWPRSATSCPAPRPTWWPPPPRTPTSARPPPATFPPRLRTSRSSAPARPASCPTHDPPLRHRRTVRALVHGRLLPMRSPQAQGRHLAGRIRLPDLFGPSCPDRAVRTQGICPGCGEDRALPGLRPGDGAAICTTCAGFSQTFDCSRCGFEGKLLRGRLCERCTLTDRLTALLDDGTGRVRPPLVPLLDLLVTMDKPGSGLAWLDMRRGQLGNASQLLRRLGLGEIPLTRDAFHELQPWRAASHLEELLMACGVLPAVDKHICSFQRWLPGHLSDIAEPEHTKTIKLFATWHVLPGLRARAERSHITPSIRRFASEQIKYATAFLQWLGERNTTLASCGQVDIDAWFAEHAEHARTRLRGFLNWAMQSRHCRRSLTIPTMEISRRPALSEDERLAALGRLLIDTEIPMRLRVAGVIVLLYAQPLSRVVRLTLDDVIRNGDAVLLRLGEPPSPVPAPVSALLLEHITNRGNMNTATNPTARWFFPGRRTGQPLGPNHLSALLNEVGIPIAAARGAAIRQQLLELPAPVVADALGYHDKTTSRLRNETGGTWSRYAAGDHGRSPVGWAPKTTGESWFREPICHRCDARTRPSGDTNRITGH
;
A
#
# COMPACT_ATOMS: atom_id res chain seq x y z
N MET A 1 19.52 1.11 25.36
CA MET A 1 19.02 2.16 26.27
C MET A 1 17.73 2.73 25.67
N VAL A 2 16.78 3.20 26.48
CA VAL A 2 15.60 3.90 25.95
C VAL A 2 15.95 5.39 25.82
N HIS A 3 15.55 5.99 24.71
CA HIS A 3 15.70 7.42 24.43
C HIS A 3 14.33 7.97 24.03
N GLU A 4 14.13 9.28 24.16
CA GLU A 4 12.88 9.96 23.82
C GLU A 4 12.42 9.67 22.37
N TRP A 5 13.35 9.65 21.41
CA TRP A 5 13.09 9.27 20.00
C TRP A 5 12.73 7.79 19.79
N ASN A 6 12.98 6.93 20.77
CA ASN A 6 12.56 5.53 20.82
C ASN A 6 11.29 5.32 21.69
N THR A 7 10.73 6.38 22.28
CA THR A 7 9.52 6.32 23.10
C THR A 7 8.29 6.56 22.23
N ALA A 8 7.56 5.50 21.91
CA ALA A 8 6.43 5.55 20.99
C ALA A 8 5.23 6.34 21.57
N VAL A 9 5.07 7.60 21.15
CA VAL A 9 3.90 8.42 21.47
C VAL A 9 2.66 7.82 20.80
N HIS A 10 1.81 7.13 21.57
CA HIS A 10 0.55 6.56 21.09
C HIS A 10 -0.50 7.64 20.76
N VAL A 11 -0.34 8.25 19.57
CA VAL A 11 -1.28 9.13 18.88
C VAL A 11 -1.32 8.75 17.38
N GLN A 12 -2.17 7.78 17.05
CA GLN A 12 -2.69 7.62 15.69
C GLN A 12 -4.22 7.67 15.75
N ASN A 13 -4.82 8.55 14.94
CA ASN A 13 -6.26 8.56 14.76
C ASN A 13 -6.68 7.41 13.84
N ASN A 14 -7.58 6.56 14.33
CA ASN A 14 -7.98 5.33 13.64
C ASN A 14 -8.86 5.65 12.40
N GLU A 15 -8.27 5.54 11.20
CA GLU A 15 -8.94 5.64 9.88
C GLU A 15 -9.90 4.46 9.57
N ALA A 16 -10.81 4.16 10.51
CA ALA A 16 -11.88 3.21 10.30
C ALA A 16 -13.13 3.89 9.71
N ASP A 17 -13.81 3.18 8.82
CA ASP A 17 -15.18 3.46 8.36
C ASP A 17 -16.06 3.91 9.54
N ALA A 18 -16.77 5.04 9.39
CA ALA A 18 -17.33 5.84 10.49
C ALA A 18 -18.21 5.04 11.47
N LYS A 19 -18.87 3.97 11.00
CA LYS A 19 -19.68 3.04 11.82
C LYS A 19 -18.84 2.11 12.74
N LYS A 20 -17.51 2.22 12.69
CA LYS A 20 -16.51 1.41 13.42
C LYS A 20 -15.29 2.22 13.87
N ARG A 21 -15.41 3.55 13.97
CA ARG A 21 -14.38 4.42 14.58
C ARG A 21 -14.10 3.96 16.01
N ALA A 22 -12.84 4.07 16.45
CA ALA A 22 -12.53 3.92 17.87
C ALA A 22 -12.78 5.26 18.59
N PHE A 23 -13.26 5.19 19.85
CA PHE A 23 -13.33 6.37 20.70
C PHE A 23 -11.93 6.96 20.92
N ALA A 24 -11.84 8.30 20.90
CA ALA A 24 -10.66 9.04 21.33
C ALA A 24 -10.49 8.95 22.86
N LYS A 25 -9.29 9.26 23.38
CA LYS A 25 -9.01 9.22 24.83
C LYS A 25 -10.01 10.06 25.62
N ALA A 26 -10.28 11.30 25.20
CA ALA A 26 -11.28 12.17 25.85
C ALA A 26 -12.70 11.58 25.85
N GLU A 27 -13.12 10.91 24.77
CA GLU A 27 -14.44 10.25 24.69
C GLU A 27 -14.54 9.03 25.62
N LEU A 28 -13.46 8.28 25.78
CA LEU A 28 -13.36 7.17 26.74
C LEU A 28 -13.38 7.67 28.19
N HIS A 29 -12.67 8.76 28.49
CA HIS A 29 -12.67 9.37 29.82
C HIS A 29 -14.08 9.89 30.19
N ALA A 30 -14.73 10.61 29.26
CA ALA A 30 -16.11 11.07 29.45
C ALA A 30 -17.10 9.90 29.62
N PHE A 31 -16.90 8.79 28.89
CA PHE A 31 -17.70 7.59 29.05
C PHE A 31 -17.51 6.91 30.42
N PHE A 32 -16.28 6.75 30.91
CA PHE A 32 -16.03 6.17 32.23
C PHE A 32 -16.52 7.07 33.38
N ALA A 33 -16.32 8.40 33.27
CA ALA A 33 -16.87 9.36 34.22
C ALA A 33 -18.41 9.26 34.28
N HIS A 34 -19.08 9.19 33.12
CA HIS A 34 -20.53 9.00 33.05
C HIS A 34 -20.98 7.66 33.65
N CYS A 35 -20.23 6.56 33.46
CA CYS A 35 -20.53 5.29 34.11
C CYS A 35 -20.46 5.38 35.64
N ASP A 36 -19.43 6.02 36.19
CA ASP A 36 -19.25 6.19 37.63
C ASP A 36 -20.31 7.14 38.23
N ASP A 37 -20.66 8.21 37.51
CA ASP A 37 -21.70 9.15 37.90
C ASP A 37 -23.10 8.52 37.86
N GLU A 38 -23.39 7.65 36.89
CA GLU A 38 -24.64 6.86 36.86
C GLU A 38 -24.75 5.90 38.06
N VAL A 39 -23.65 5.27 38.47
CA VAL A 39 -23.62 4.42 39.68
C VAL A 39 -23.92 5.24 40.93
N ALA A 40 -23.26 6.40 41.10
CA ALA A 40 -23.50 7.31 42.21
C ALA A 40 -24.96 7.83 42.21
N ARG A 41 -25.49 8.21 41.04
CA ARG A 41 -26.86 8.68 40.86
C ARG A 41 -27.90 7.62 41.20
N ILE A 42 -27.67 6.36 40.78
CA ILE A 42 -28.57 5.23 41.09
C ILE A 42 -28.56 4.91 42.60
N ARG A 43 -27.40 5.04 43.27
CA ARG A 43 -27.31 4.96 44.75
C ARG A 43 -28.10 6.08 45.41
N ALA A 44 -27.90 7.34 45.00
CA ALA A 44 -28.56 8.51 45.59
C ALA A 44 -30.10 8.46 45.50
N PHE A 45 -30.66 7.93 44.41
CA PHE A 45 -32.11 7.72 44.29
C PHE A 45 -32.64 6.45 44.96
N GLY A 46 -31.82 5.68 45.69
CA GLY A 46 -32.23 4.46 46.40
C GLY A 46 -32.76 3.33 45.51
N ARG A 47 -32.48 3.35 44.20
CA ARG A 47 -33.16 2.46 43.23
C ARG A 47 -32.52 1.08 43.15
N LYS A 48 -33.37 0.05 43.04
CA LYS A 48 -32.94 -1.31 42.66
C LYS A 48 -32.23 -1.25 41.30
N GLY A 49 -30.93 -1.48 41.29
CA GLY A 49 -30.08 -1.36 40.09
C GLY A 49 -28.61 -1.03 40.34
N ARG A 50 -28.22 -0.55 41.54
CA ARG A 50 -26.84 -0.12 41.82
C ARG A 50 -25.77 -1.18 41.50
N LEU A 51 -26.00 -2.44 41.86
CA LEU A 51 -25.03 -3.53 41.68
C LEU A 51 -24.83 -3.88 40.19
N PRO A 52 -25.88 -4.09 39.36
CA PRO A 52 -25.73 -4.18 37.90
C PRO A 52 -25.03 -2.97 37.26
N ALA A 53 -25.30 -1.74 37.70
CA ALA A 53 -24.66 -0.54 37.16
C ALA A 53 -23.15 -0.53 37.45
N PHE A 54 -22.77 -0.83 38.71
CA PHE A 54 -21.37 -0.92 39.12
C PHE A 54 -20.63 -1.99 38.31
N ARG A 55 -21.21 -3.20 38.22
CA ARG A 55 -20.67 -4.29 37.40
C ARG A 55 -20.39 -3.85 35.97
N ASP A 56 -21.34 -3.15 35.33
CA ASP A 56 -21.19 -2.76 33.94
C ASP A 56 -20.11 -1.68 33.77
N ALA A 57 -19.96 -0.75 34.72
CA ALA A 57 -18.84 0.18 34.79
C ALA A 57 -17.48 -0.54 34.91
N THR A 58 -17.33 -1.45 35.89
CA THR A 58 -16.10 -2.26 36.06
C THR A 58 -15.81 -3.12 34.82
N LEU A 59 -16.84 -3.72 34.21
CA LEU A 59 -16.71 -4.54 33.01
C LEU A 59 -16.21 -3.71 31.82
N PHE A 60 -16.69 -2.48 31.63
CA PHE A 60 -16.17 -1.58 30.59
C PHE A 60 -14.72 -1.15 30.86
N LYS A 61 -14.40 -0.75 32.11
CA LYS A 61 -13.03 -0.42 32.53
C LYS A 61 -12.07 -1.59 32.29
N THR A 62 -12.47 -2.82 32.66
CA THR A 62 -11.69 -4.05 32.46
C THR A 62 -11.58 -4.45 30.99
N ALA A 63 -12.64 -4.25 30.20
CA ALA A 63 -12.60 -4.50 28.75
C ALA A 63 -11.55 -3.63 28.06
N TYR A 64 -11.43 -2.38 28.49
CA TYR A 64 -10.41 -1.43 28.04
C TYR A 64 -9.01 -1.79 28.54
N ALA A 65 -8.85 -1.95 29.86
CA ALA A 65 -7.56 -2.24 30.52
C ALA A 65 -6.79 -3.40 29.88
N PHE A 66 -7.49 -4.50 29.59
CA PHE A 66 -6.89 -5.72 29.00
C PHE A 66 -7.15 -5.88 27.49
N GLY A 67 -7.72 -4.87 26.83
CA GLY A 67 -8.02 -4.89 25.39
C GLY A 67 -8.87 -6.10 24.96
N THR A 68 -9.84 -6.51 25.78
CA THR A 68 -10.62 -7.73 25.55
C THR A 68 -11.85 -7.48 24.69
N ARG A 69 -12.18 -8.45 23.83
CA ARG A 69 -13.41 -8.41 23.01
C ARG A 69 -14.62 -8.78 23.88
N ARG A 70 -15.83 -8.30 23.54
CA ARG A 70 -17.09 -8.63 24.26
C ARG A 70 -17.27 -10.11 24.68
N ASN A 71 -16.89 -11.07 23.83
CA ASN A 71 -16.96 -12.51 24.13
C ASN A 71 -15.77 -13.05 24.96
N GLU A 72 -14.65 -12.33 24.97
CA GLU A 72 -13.51 -12.59 25.85
C GLU A 72 -13.81 -12.03 27.25
N THR A 73 -14.24 -10.77 27.36
CA THR A 73 -14.57 -10.10 28.63
C THR A 73 -15.66 -10.82 29.42
N ARG A 74 -16.78 -11.19 28.78
CA ARG A 74 -17.92 -11.84 29.47
C ARG A 74 -17.66 -13.28 29.92
N MET A 75 -16.49 -13.84 29.56
CA MET A 75 -16.08 -15.21 29.85
C MET A 75 -14.82 -15.24 30.74
N LEU A 76 -14.53 -14.13 31.44
CA LEU A 76 -13.51 -14.09 32.48
C LEU A 76 -14.09 -14.66 33.78
N ASP A 77 -13.32 -15.51 34.45
CA ASP A 77 -13.55 -15.95 35.83
C ASP A 77 -12.66 -15.13 36.78
N ALA A 78 -12.97 -15.13 38.08
CA ALA A 78 -12.11 -14.51 39.10
C ALA A 78 -10.68 -15.07 39.05
N ALA A 79 -10.55 -16.38 38.84
CA ALA A 79 -9.26 -17.08 38.70
C ALA A 79 -8.55 -16.88 37.34
N ASP A 80 -9.09 -16.08 36.42
CA ASP A 80 -8.33 -15.63 35.24
C ASP A 80 -7.36 -14.48 35.60
N PHE A 81 -7.54 -13.79 36.73
CA PHE A 81 -6.62 -12.78 37.24
C PHE A 81 -5.52 -13.39 38.12
N GLY A 82 -4.41 -12.67 38.34
CA GLY A 82 -3.38 -13.08 39.28
C GLY A 82 -2.11 -12.21 39.25
N ARG A 83 -1.19 -12.47 40.18
CA ARG A 83 0.09 -11.74 40.31
C ARG A 83 0.98 -11.84 39.06
N ASN A 84 1.76 -10.78 38.84
CA ASN A 84 2.89 -10.75 37.90
C ASN A 84 4.23 -10.61 38.69
N PRO A 85 5.11 -11.62 38.71
CA PRO A 85 6.42 -11.52 39.38
C PRO A 85 7.37 -10.45 38.83
N HIS A 86 7.05 -9.85 37.67
CA HIS A 86 7.80 -8.76 37.05
C HIS A 86 6.96 -7.47 36.93
N GLY A 87 6.02 -7.27 37.86
CA GLY A 87 5.15 -6.10 37.96
C GLY A 87 4.36 -6.17 39.27
N GLY A 88 5.09 -6.09 40.38
CA GLY A 88 4.58 -6.28 41.74
C GLY A 88 3.71 -5.11 42.22
N GLU A 89 3.92 -3.94 41.63
CA GLU A 89 3.12 -2.73 41.79
C GLU A 89 1.62 -2.93 41.44
N PHE A 90 1.29 -3.96 40.65
CA PHE A 90 -0.09 -4.30 40.29
C PHE A 90 -0.72 -5.39 41.19
N GLY A 91 -0.03 -5.83 42.25
CA GLY A 91 -0.57 -6.75 43.27
C GLY A 91 -1.12 -8.06 42.72
N GLU A 92 -2.30 -8.47 43.23
CA GLU A 92 -3.03 -9.66 42.77
C GLU A 92 -3.56 -9.54 41.33
N TYR A 93 -3.55 -8.34 40.75
CA TYR A 93 -4.16 -8.05 39.46
C TYR A 93 -3.15 -7.74 38.36
N GLY A 94 -1.89 -8.18 38.50
CA GLY A 94 -0.81 -7.92 37.52
C GLY A 94 -0.93 -8.61 36.15
N ARG A 95 -1.83 -9.59 35.98
CA ARG A 95 -2.16 -10.20 34.68
C ARG A 95 -3.59 -10.73 34.62
N CYS A 96 -4.13 -10.83 33.40
CA CYS A 96 -5.41 -11.46 33.06
C CYS A 96 -5.21 -12.58 32.00
N GLN A 97 -5.77 -13.76 32.22
CA GLN A 97 -5.67 -14.94 31.36
C GLN A 97 -6.93 -15.08 30.48
N VAL A 98 -6.85 -14.57 29.25
CA VAL A 98 -7.97 -14.65 28.30
C VAL A 98 -8.08 -16.06 27.73
N ARG A 99 -8.91 -16.91 28.35
CA ARG A 99 -9.17 -18.30 27.94
C ARG A 99 -9.84 -18.43 26.57
N PHE A 100 -10.80 -17.54 26.26
CA PHE A 100 -11.71 -17.65 25.11
C PHE A 100 -11.34 -16.77 23.91
N GLY A 101 -10.03 -16.60 23.63
CA GLY A 101 -9.56 -15.74 22.55
C GLY A 101 -9.92 -16.22 21.13
N LYS A 102 -10.06 -15.26 20.21
CA LYS A 102 -10.53 -15.48 18.82
C LYS A 102 -9.78 -16.62 18.08
N ALA A 103 -10.52 -17.68 17.78
CA ALA A 103 -10.08 -18.84 17.00
C ALA A 103 -10.04 -18.60 15.47
N LYS A 104 -9.45 -19.56 14.73
CA LYS A 104 -9.76 -19.78 13.30
C LYS A 104 -11.10 -20.55 13.20
N LYS A 105 -11.77 -20.50 12.04
CA LYS A 105 -12.96 -21.34 11.79
C LYS A 105 -12.56 -22.82 11.91
N GLY A 106 -13.19 -23.55 12.83
CA GLY A 106 -12.91 -24.97 13.09
C GLY A 106 -11.78 -25.28 14.07
N SER A 107 -11.13 -24.28 14.70
CA SER A 107 -10.13 -24.52 15.76
C SER A 107 -10.67 -24.16 17.15
N PRO A 108 -10.16 -24.74 18.24
CA PRO A 108 -10.51 -24.32 19.61
C PRO A 108 -10.12 -22.84 19.90
N PRO A 109 -10.69 -22.23 20.95
CA PRO A 109 -10.32 -20.89 21.40
C PRO A 109 -8.82 -20.76 21.72
N LYS A 110 -8.25 -19.59 21.42
CA LYS A 110 -6.84 -19.29 21.72
C LYS A 110 -6.70 -18.66 23.10
N ARG A 111 -5.98 -19.33 23.99
CA ARG A 111 -5.56 -18.74 25.28
C ARG A 111 -4.48 -17.67 25.06
N ARG A 112 -4.52 -16.57 25.81
CA ARG A 112 -3.41 -15.59 25.92
C ARG A 112 -3.40 -14.96 27.32
N GLY A 113 -2.22 -14.73 27.88
CA GLY A 113 -2.06 -13.77 28.96
C GLY A 113 -2.06 -12.34 28.42
N VAL A 114 -2.57 -11.40 29.20
CA VAL A 114 -2.42 -9.96 29.03
C VAL A 114 -1.89 -9.41 30.36
N LEU A 115 -0.81 -8.63 30.33
CA LEU A 115 -0.29 -7.97 31.53
C LEU A 115 -1.10 -6.69 31.82
N THR A 116 -1.13 -6.30 33.08
CA THR A 116 -1.69 -5.00 33.50
C THR A 116 -0.73 -3.88 33.12
N VAL A 117 -1.29 -2.75 32.70
CA VAL A 117 -0.54 -1.60 32.14
C VAL A 117 -0.90 -0.29 32.82
N PHE A 118 -2.13 -0.17 33.34
CA PHE A 118 -2.64 1.03 33.99
C PHE A 118 -2.57 0.88 35.51
N ASP A 119 -1.96 1.89 36.14
CA ASP A 119 -1.94 2.18 37.57
C ASP A 119 -3.28 1.91 38.29
N TRP A 120 -4.40 2.37 37.73
CA TRP A 120 -5.73 2.27 38.35
C TRP A 120 -6.42 0.90 38.23
N THR A 121 -5.88 -0.04 37.44
CA THR A 121 -6.56 -1.32 37.19
C THR A 121 -6.67 -2.23 38.41
N PRO A 122 -5.66 -2.35 39.30
CA PRO A 122 -5.79 -3.11 40.55
C PRO A 122 -6.93 -2.60 41.42
N ASP A 123 -6.98 -1.31 41.76
CA ASP A 123 -7.99 -0.73 42.66
C ASP A 123 -9.43 -0.99 42.19
N VAL A 124 -9.69 -0.76 40.90
CA VAL A 124 -11.00 -0.97 40.26
C VAL A 124 -11.41 -2.45 40.23
N LEU A 125 -10.43 -3.37 40.22
CA LEU A 125 -10.69 -4.80 40.30
C LEU A 125 -10.82 -5.27 41.75
N ASP A 126 -10.06 -4.72 42.68
CA ASP A 126 -10.15 -5.07 44.10
C ASP A 126 -11.52 -4.65 44.66
N GLU A 127 -11.90 -3.36 44.53
CA GLU A 127 -13.23 -2.84 44.93
C GLU A 127 -14.38 -3.69 44.35
N TRP A 128 -14.22 -4.18 43.12
CA TRP A 128 -15.17 -5.12 42.53
C TRP A 128 -15.13 -6.50 43.19
N PHE A 129 -13.97 -7.14 43.34
CA PHE A 129 -13.87 -8.51 43.83
C PHE A 129 -14.06 -8.65 45.35
N THR A 130 -13.62 -7.67 46.14
CA THR A 130 -13.67 -7.66 47.61
C THR A 130 -14.97 -7.06 48.15
N GLU A 131 -15.42 -5.92 47.64
CA GLU A 131 -16.59 -5.22 48.18
C GLU A 131 -17.89 -5.50 47.40
N VAL A 132 -17.90 -5.32 46.07
CA VAL A 132 -19.16 -5.24 45.30
C VAL A 132 -19.67 -6.60 44.82
N ARG A 133 -18.79 -7.51 44.40
CA ARG A 133 -19.15 -8.82 43.85
C ARG A 133 -19.78 -9.77 44.88
N PRO A 134 -19.34 -9.87 46.15
CA PRO A 134 -19.98 -10.74 47.15
C PRO A 134 -21.47 -10.42 47.35
N LEU A 135 -21.87 -9.15 47.19
CA LEU A 135 -23.25 -8.66 47.33
C LEU A 135 -24.23 -9.23 46.30
N PHE A 136 -23.75 -9.98 45.30
CA PHE A 136 -24.61 -10.73 44.38
C PHE A 136 -25.04 -12.10 44.96
N GLY A 137 -24.51 -12.53 46.12
CA GLY A 137 -24.82 -13.83 46.74
C GLY A 137 -24.25 -15.01 45.93
N THR A 138 -22.98 -14.93 45.55
CA THR A 138 -22.38 -15.77 44.49
C THR A 138 -21.16 -16.58 44.96
N ASP A 139 -21.23 -17.10 46.18
CA ASP A 139 -20.09 -17.69 46.91
C ASP A 139 -19.44 -18.88 46.20
N ASN A 140 -20.18 -19.58 45.33
CA ASN A 140 -19.71 -20.70 44.51
C ASN A 140 -19.68 -20.41 42.98
N ASN A 141 -19.85 -19.16 42.55
CA ASN A 141 -19.78 -18.82 41.12
C ASN A 141 -18.34 -18.43 40.74
N PRO A 142 -17.71 -19.05 39.72
CA PRO A 142 -16.37 -18.65 39.29
C PRO A 142 -16.35 -17.36 38.45
N ALA A 143 -17.46 -16.97 37.82
CA ALA A 143 -17.48 -15.88 36.85
C ALA A 143 -17.11 -14.52 37.45
N ALA A 144 -16.32 -13.72 36.73
CA ALA A 144 -15.98 -12.35 37.16
C ALA A 144 -17.21 -11.43 37.19
N TRP A 145 -18.15 -11.59 36.25
CA TRP A 145 -19.30 -10.70 36.05
C TRP A 145 -20.63 -11.37 36.38
N CYS A 146 -21.10 -11.19 37.61
CA CYS A 146 -22.32 -11.82 38.10
C CYS A 146 -23.60 -11.19 37.49
N THR A 147 -24.68 -11.95 37.41
CA THR A 147 -26.01 -11.44 37.06
C THR A 147 -26.97 -11.78 38.20
N VAL A 148 -27.87 -10.85 38.53
CA VAL A 148 -28.82 -11.04 39.63
C VAL A 148 -29.84 -12.09 39.23
N TRP A 149 -29.69 -13.31 39.76
CA TRP A 149 -30.78 -14.28 39.82
C TRP A 149 -31.75 -13.83 40.92
N SER A 150 -33.04 -13.70 40.58
CA SER A 150 -34.09 -13.57 41.59
C SER A 150 -34.65 -14.96 41.90
N PRO A 151 -34.51 -15.48 43.13
CA PRO A 151 -35.06 -16.78 43.49
C PRO A 151 -36.57 -16.68 43.77
N ALA A 152 -37.38 -17.26 42.89
CA ALA A 152 -38.79 -17.56 43.15
C ALA A 152 -39.21 -18.79 42.32
N PRO A 153 -39.88 -19.80 42.91
CA PRO A 153 -40.23 -21.02 42.19
C PRO A 153 -41.39 -20.80 41.21
N LEU A 154 -41.22 -21.23 39.97
CA LEU A 154 -42.29 -21.22 38.96
C LEU A 154 -43.24 -22.42 39.14
N ASN A 155 -44.19 -22.27 40.05
CA ASN A 155 -45.48 -22.96 39.96
C ASN A 155 -46.57 -21.93 39.62
N ALA A 156 -47.32 -22.22 38.55
CA ALA A 156 -48.54 -21.54 38.08
C ALA A 156 -48.61 -19.99 38.14
N CYS A 157 -48.50 -19.33 36.97
CA CYS A 157 -49.65 -18.58 36.42
C CYS A 157 -49.42 -18.07 34.98
N ARG A 158 -50.52 -17.85 34.23
CA ARG A 158 -50.52 -17.27 32.88
C ARG A 158 -50.80 -15.76 32.92
N CYS A 159 -49.97 -14.97 32.22
CA CYS A 159 -50.38 -13.69 31.63
C CYS A 159 -50.29 -13.90 30.10
N ARG A 160 -51.34 -13.81 29.25
CA ARG A 160 -52.44 -12.84 29.14
C ARG A 160 -51.95 -11.38 29.04
N SER A 161 -51.76 -10.97 27.78
CA SER A 161 -52.06 -9.66 27.18
C SER A 161 -52.25 -8.44 28.09
N TRP A 162 -51.52 -7.36 27.77
CA TRP A 162 -51.82 -5.98 28.20
C TRP A 162 -52.10 -5.07 26.98
N PRO A 163 -52.83 -3.94 27.16
CA PRO A 163 -53.52 -3.25 26.05
C PRO A 163 -52.70 -2.19 25.29
N ARG A 164 -53.33 -1.57 24.28
CA ARG A 164 -52.85 -0.38 23.55
C ARG A 164 -53.50 0.91 24.10
N SER A 165 -53.03 2.06 23.59
CA SER A 165 -53.40 3.46 23.91
C SER A 165 -52.72 4.03 25.18
N ALA A 166 -52.37 5.32 25.29
CA ALA A 166 -52.49 6.43 24.33
C ALA A 166 -51.28 7.39 24.30
N THR A 167 -50.96 7.84 23.09
CA THR A 167 -50.41 9.13 22.61
C THR A 167 -49.71 10.13 23.58
N SER A 168 -48.39 10.33 23.39
CA SER A 168 -47.74 11.66 23.20
C SER A 168 -46.25 11.50 22.84
N CYS A 169 -45.64 12.56 22.29
CA CYS A 169 -44.27 12.63 21.73
C CYS A 169 -43.72 14.07 21.93
N PRO A 170 -42.42 14.40 21.67
CA PRO A 170 -41.44 13.69 20.82
C PRO A 170 -39.99 13.54 21.36
N ALA A 171 -39.31 12.44 21.00
CA ALA A 171 -37.85 12.34 20.71
C ALA A 171 -37.49 10.91 20.24
N PRO A 172 -36.51 10.72 19.33
CA PRO A 172 -36.27 9.42 18.68
C PRO A 172 -35.41 8.45 19.52
N ARG A 173 -35.86 7.19 19.64
CA ARG A 173 -35.04 6.06 20.12
C ARG A 173 -34.20 5.45 18.98
N PRO A 174 -32.88 5.23 19.13
CA PRO A 174 -32.08 4.54 18.13
C PRO A 174 -32.32 3.01 18.17
N THR A 175 -32.95 2.46 17.13
CA THR A 175 -33.26 1.03 17.00
C THR A 175 -32.13 0.23 16.34
N TRP A 176 -31.54 -0.73 17.08
CA TRP A 176 -30.38 -1.52 16.61
C TRP A 176 -30.46 -3.05 16.82
N TRP A 177 -31.67 -3.63 16.89
CA TRP A 177 -31.84 -5.10 16.91
C TRP A 177 -33.06 -5.57 16.09
N PRO A 178 -32.86 -6.26 14.96
CA PRO A 178 -33.85 -7.19 14.42
C PRO A 178 -33.76 -8.55 15.15
N PRO A 179 -34.88 -9.28 15.33
CA PRO A 179 -34.87 -10.61 15.94
C PRO A 179 -34.24 -11.68 15.02
N PRO A 180 -33.67 -12.77 15.57
CA PRO A 180 -33.07 -13.84 14.78
C PRO A 180 -34.14 -14.74 14.12
N PRO A 181 -33.86 -15.33 12.94
CA PRO A 181 -34.73 -16.33 12.34
C PRO A 181 -34.72 -17.64 13.13
N ARG A 182 -35.87 -18.33 13.18
CA ARG A 182 -35.98 -19.69 13.75
C ARG A 182 -35.46 -20.72 12.76
N THR A 183 -34.72 -21.72 13.23
CA THR A 183 -34.36 -22.93 12.47
C THR A 183 -34.96 -24.16 13.15
N PRO A 184 -35.56 -25.11 12.41
CA PRO A 184 -36.21 -26.28 12.98
C PRO A 184 -35.22 -27.33 13.50
N THR A 185 -35.69 -28.15 14.45
CA THR A 185 -34.95 -29.25 15.08
C THR A 185 -35.06 -30.55 14.27
N SER A 186 -33.97 -31.31 14.15
CA SER A 186 -34.03 -32.75 13.84
C SER A 186 -32.86 -33.48 14.51
N ALA A 187 -33.13 -34.61 15.16
CA ALA A 187 -32.15 -35.34 15.97
C ALA A 187 -31.37 -36.41 15.19
N ARG A 188 -30.27 -36.89 15.77
CA ARG A 188 -29.62 -38.17 15.42
C ARG A 188 -29.15 -38.90 16.70
N PRO A 189 -29.26 -40.24 16.76
CA PRO A 189 -28.82 -41.06 17.90
C PRO A 189 -27.29 -41.31 17.91
N PRO A 190 -26.72 -41.85 19.02
CA PRO A 190 -25.27 -41.98 19.21
C PRO A 190 -24.68 -43.29 18.64
N PRO A 191 -23.34 -43.35 18.41
CA PRO A 191 -22.60 -44.57 18.16
C PRO A 191 -22.22 -45.31 19.46
N ALA A 192 -22.02 -46.63 19.37
CA ALA A 192 -21.68 -47.51 20.49
C ALA A 192 -20.16 -47.72 20.70
N THR A 193 -19.81 -48.51 21.72
CA THR A 193 -18.49 -48.64 22.36
C THR A 193 -17.61 -49.82 21.89
N PHE A 194 -16.30 -49.56 21.68
CA PHE A 194 -15.14 -50.46 21.96
C PHE A 194 -15.11 -51.89 21.32
N PRO A 195 -14.05 -52.74 21.42
CA PRO A 195 -12.77 -52.64 22.15
C PRO A 195 -11.46 -52.80 21.31
N PRO A 196 -10.24 -52.74 21.91
CA PRO A 196 -8.94 -52.83 21.22
C PRO A 196 -8.11 -54.10 21.53
N ARG A 197 -7.03 -54.36 20.75
CA ARG A 197 -5.80 -55.18 21.00
C ARG A 197 -5.08 -55.40 19.64
N LEU A 198 -3.80 -55.78 19.47
CA LEU A 198 -2.49 -55.72 20.16
C LEU A 198 -1.50 -56.48 19.23
N ARG A 199 -0.30 -55.93 18.92
CA ARG A 199 0.90 -56.65 18.38
C ARG A 199 0.70 -57.43 17.04
N THR A 200 1.73 -57.82 16.27
CA THR A 200 3.09 -58.34 16.56
C THR A 200 4.19 -57.80 15.63
N SER A 201 5.42 -58.25 15.85
CA SER A 201 6.66 -57.85 15.17
C SER A 201 7.42 -59.05 14.61
N ARG A 202 7.94 -58.95 13.38
CA ARG A 202 9.10 -59.67 12.77
C ARG A 202 9.46 -58.88 11.49
N SER A 203 10.65 -58.34 11.21
CA SER A 203 12.07 -58.72 11.39
C SER A 203 12.67 -59.46 10.19
N SER A 204 13.16 -58.70 9.19
CA SER A 204 14.17 -59.18 8.22
C SER A 204 14.93 -58.05 7.52
N ALA A 205 16.25 -58.11 7.64
CA ALA A 205 17.32 -57.41 6.92
C ALA A 205 18.59 -58.29 7.11
N PRO A 206 19.70 -58.16 6.34
CA PRO A 206 20.07 -57.07 5.43
C PRO A 206 20.55 -57.54 4.02
N ALA A 207 20.93 -56.59 3.14
CA ALA A 207 21.83 -56.84 2.01
C ALA A 207 22.58 -55.56 1.54
N ARG A 208 23.92 -55.65 1.45
CA ARG A 208 24.92 -54.74 0.84
C ARG A 208 26.29 -55.48 0.93
N PRO A 209 27.37 -55.12 0.20
CA PRO A 209 27.57 -53.99 -0.72
C PRO A 209 28.18 -54.36 -2.11
N ALA A 210 28.29 -53.37 -3.01
CA ALA A 210 29.23 -53.25 -4.15
C ALA A 210 29.14 -51.79 -4.67
N SER A 211 30.11 -50.92 -4.39
CA SER A 211 31.29 -50.55 -5.21
C SER A 211 31.00 -49.74 -6.49
N CYS A 212 31.67 -48.59 -6.63
CA CYS A 212 31.63 -47.70 -7.81
C CYS A 212 32.76 -48.06 -8.80
N PRO A 213 32.78 -47.49 -10.02
CA PRO A 213 33.44 -46.19 -10.18
C PRO A 213 32.71 -45.17 -11.10
N THR A 214 33.29 -43.98 -11.17
CA THR A 214 32.88 -42.75 -11.87
C THR A 214 32.90 -42.80 -13.39
N HIS A 215 32.01 -42.04 -14.05
CA HIS A 215 32.29 -41.38 -15.34
C HIS A 215 31.38 -40.15 -15.55
N ASP A 216 31.95 -39.01 -15.93
CA ASP A 216 31.24 -37.77 -16.29
C ASP A 216 30.68 -37.80 -17.74
N PRO A 217 29.50 -37.20 -17.97
CA PRO A 217 29.13 -36.63 -19.27
C PRO A 217 28.73 -35.13 -19.18
N PRO A 218 28.91 -34.34 -20.26
CA PRO A 218 29.11 -32.88 -20.13
C PRO A 218 27.89 -31.97 -20.33
N LEU A 219 28.08 -30.71 -19.93
CA LEU A 219 27.26 -29.55 -20.30
C LEU A 219 26.97 -29.45 -21.81
N ARG A 220 25.69 -29.26 -22.21
CA ARG A 220 25.37 -28.52 -23.46
C ARG A 220 23.96 -27.93 -23.54
N HIS A 221 23.95 -26.60 -23.67
CA HIS A 221 23.07 -25.72 -24.46
C HIS A 221 21.61 -26.09 -24.81
N ARG A 222 20.77 -25.06 -24.63
CA ARG A 222 19.41 -24.90 -25.19
C ARG A 222 19.32 -25.33 -26.67
N ARG A 223 18.33 -26.15 -27.00
CA ARG A 223 17.93 -26.40 -28.39
C ARG A 223 17.08 -25.24 -28.94
N THR A 224 17.52 -24.61 -30.02
CA THR A 224 16.65 -23.94 -31.00
C THR A 224 16.49 -24.86 -32.21
N VAL A 225 15.25 -25.13 -32.62
CA VAL A 225 14.95 -25.88 -33.85
C VAL A 225 14.72 -24.91 -35.00
N ARG A 226 15.27 -25.26 -36.18
CA ARG A 226 15.14 -24.52 -37.45
C ARG A 226 14.21 -25.27 -38.40
N ALA A 227 13.65 -24.54 -39.36
CA ALA A 227 13.30 -25.06 -40.68
C ALA A 227 14.01 -24.20 -41.75
N LEU A 228 14.34 -24.79 -42.90
CA LEU A 228 14.94 -24.14 -44.09
C LEU A 228 13.84 -23.98 -45.18
N VAL A 229 14.01 -23.54 -46.44
CA VAL A 229 15.10 -23.39 -47.45
C VAL A 229 14.78 -22.11 -48.26
N HIS A 230 15.62 -21.31 -48.94
CA HIS A 230 16.92 -21.42 -49.63
C HIS A 230 17.96 -20.37 -49.11
N GLY A 231 19.22 -20.31 -49.56
CA GLY A 231 19.97 -21.25 -50.42
C GLY A 231 21.15 -20.68 -51.24
N ARG A 232 21.50 -19.38 -51.17
CA ARG A 232 22.79 -18.84 -51.64
C ARG A 232 23.47 -17.96 -50.59
N LEU A 233 24.80 -18.06 -50.49
CA LEU A 233 25.63 -17.31 -49.54
C LEU A 233 26.27 -16.10 -50.22
N LEU A 234 26.07 -14.92 -49.64
CA LEU A 234 26.87 -13.71 -49.86
C LEU A 234 27.14 -13.06 -48.48
N PRO A 235 28.35 -12.53 -48.23
CA PRO A 235 28.68 -11.94 -46.94
C PRO A 235 27.96 -10.60 -46.76
N MET A 236 27.08 -10.49 -45.76
CA MET A 236 26.47 -9.21 -45.38
C MET A 236 27.51 -8.27 -44.79
N ARG A 237 28.07 -7.39 -45.63
CA ARG A 237 28.67 -6.14 -45.17
C ARG A 237 27.61 -5.32 -44.43
N SER A 238 28.03 -4.58 -43.40
CA SER A 238 27.16 -3.64 -42.69
C SER A 238 26.59 -2.58 -43.64
N PRO A 239 25.30 -2.19 -43.51
CA PRO A 239 24.72 -1.16 -44.37
C PRO A 239 25.35 0.22 -44.12
N GLN A 240 26.28 0.63 -44.98
CA GLN A 240 26.67 2.03 -45.09
C GLN A 240 25.49 2.82 -45.66
N ALA A 241 24.68 3.42 -44.78
CA ALA A 241 23.64 4.35 -45.18
C ALA A 241 24.28 5.62 -45.77
N GLN A 242 24.37 5.67 -47.10
CA GLN A 242 24.95 6.80 -47.85
C GLN A 242 24.03 8.03 -47.87
N GLY A 243 23.72 8.58 -46.70
CA GLY A 243 23.16 9.92 -46.57
C GLY A 243 24.25 10.95 -46.88
N ARG A 244 24.18 11.60 -48.06
CA ARG A 244 25.12 12.66 -48.48
C ARG A 244 24.97 13.93 -47.61
N HIS A 245 25.50 13.89 -46.39
CA HIS A 245 25.81 15.10 -45.65
C HIS A 245 27.11 15.70 -46.20
N LEU A 246 26.98 16.82 -46.91
CA LEU A 246 28.09 17.74 -47.22
C LEU A 246 28.53 18.45 -45.93
N ALA A 247 29.16 17.69 -45.03
CA ALA A 247 29.98 18.22 -43.96
C ALA A 247 31.39 18.42 -44.53
N GLY A 248 31.78 19.68 -44.76
CA GLY A 248 33.16 20.01 -45.10
C GLY A 248 34.08 19.51 -43.98
N ARG A 249 35.07 18.68 -44.33
CA ARG A 249 36.08 18.22 -43.36
C ARG A 249 37.00 19.37 -43.00
N ILE A 250 36.61 20.17 -42.00
CA ILE A 250 37.52 21.06 -41.29
C ILE A 250 38.62 20.17 -40.69
N ARG A 251 39.85 20.28 -41.19
CA ARG A 251 41.02 19.75 -40.49
C ARG A 251 41.25 20.67 -39.30
N LEU A 252 41.02 20.15 -38.10
CA LEU A 252 41.38 20.83 -36.85
C LEU A 252 42.81 20.40 -36.47
N PRO A 253 43.61 21.25 -35.79
CA PRO A 253 44.94 20.88 -35.32
C PRO A 253 44.90 19.76 -34.28
N ASP A 254 46.03 19.09 -34.08
CA ASP A 254 46.22 17.95 -33.17
C ASP A 254 46.05 18.29 -31.66
N LEU A 255 45.68 19.53 -31.34
CA LEU A 255 45.31 20.03 -30.01
C LEU A 255 43.92 19.55 -29.55
N PHE A 256 43.09 19.05 -30.47
CA PHE A 256 41.92 18.26 -30.09
C PHE A 256 42.35 16.82 -29.79
N GLY A 257 42.35 16.44 -28.51
CA GLY A 257 42.53 15.05 -28.10
C GLY A 257 41.46 14.11 -28.71
N PRO A 258 41.55 12.78 -28.50
CA PRO A 258 40.74 11.76 -29.20
C PRO A 258 39.20 11.83 -28.99
N SER A 259 38.69 12.83 -28.27
CA SER A 259 37.29 13.23 -28.28
C SER A 259 36.87 13.86 -29.62
N CYS A 260 35.77 13.36 -30.20
CA CYS A 260 35.13 13.98 -31.36
C CYS A 260 34.87 15.50 -31.12
N PRO A 261 35.08 16.40 -32.10
CA PRO A 261 34.87 17.85 -31.93
C PRO A 261 33.48 18.23 -31.42
N ASP A 262 32.47 17.44 -31.81
CA ASP A 262 31.07 17.51 -31.36
C ASP A 262 30.88 17.34 -29.84
N ARG A 263 31.85 16.70 -29.17
CA ARG A 263 31.93 16.53 -27.71
C ARG A 263 32.71 17.69 -27.07
N ALA A 264 33.83 18.08 -27.66
CA ALA A 264 34.67 19.18 -27.18
C ALA A 264 33.90 20.51 -27.12
N VAL A 265 33.19 20.86 -28.21
CA VAL A 265 32.36 22.09 -28.32
C VAL A 265 31.05 22.00 -27.48
N ARG A 266 30.85 20.91 -26.74
CA ARG A 266 29.78 20.76 -25.73
C ARG A 266 30.32 20.69 -24.29
N THR A 267 31.63 20.74 -24.08
CA THR A 267 32.22 20.98 -22.75
C THR A 267 32.00 22.45 -22.40
N GLN A 268 31.47 22.73 -21.22
CA GLN A 268 31.28 24.09 -20.69
C GLN A 268 31.76 24.15 -19.24
N GLY A 269 32.19 25.33 -18.82
CA GLY A 269 32.63 25.62 -17.46
C GLY A 269 33.56 26.82 -17.40
N ILE A 270 33.97 27.18 -16.18
CA ILE A 270 34.96 28.23 -15.91
C ILE A 270 36.30 27.85 -16.55
N CYS A 271 36.77 28.66 -17.50
CA CYS A 271 38.05 28.45 -18.16
C CYS A 271 39.20 28.74 -17.18
N PRO A 272 40.09 27.78 -16.88
CA PRO A 272 41.22 27.99 -15.96
C PRO A 272 42.33 28.90 -16.54
N GLY A 273 42.13 29.47 -17.74
CA GLY A 273 43.03 30.46 -18.35
C GLY A 273 42.53 31.90 -18.31
N CYS A 274 41.21 32.15 -18.37
CA CYS A 274 40.62 33.50 -18.37
C CYS A 274 39.54 33.74 -17.29
N GLY A 275 39.13 32.72 -16.53
CA GLY A 275 38.14 32.84 -15.46
C GLY A 275 36.67 32.93 -15.91
N GLU A 276 36.40 32.97 -17.21
CA GLU A 276 35.03 33.05 -17.76
C GLU A 276 34.36 31.68 -17.85
N ASP A 277 33.08 31.59 -17.50
CA ASP A 277 32.24 30.40 -17.74
C ASP A 277 31.76 30.38 -19.20
N ARG A 278 32.34 29.50 -20.03
CA ARG A 278 32.08 29.43 -21.47
C ARG A 278 32.38 28.05 -22.05
N ALA A 279 32.36 27.92 -23.39
CA ALA A 279 32.71 26.66 -24.04
C ALA A 279 34.21 26.35 -23.90
N LEU A 280 34.56 25.12 -23.51
CA LEU A 280 35.95 24.67 -23.29
C LEU A 280 36.37 23.55 -24.27
N PRO A 281 36.49 23.83 -25.59
CA PRO A 281 36.82 22.82 -26.59
C PRO A 281 38.32 22.53 -26.74
N GLY A 282 39.20 23.39 -26.21
CA GLY A 282 40.66 23.20 -26.27
C GLY A 282 41.19 22.44 -25.07
N LEU A 283 42.38 21.89 -25.21
CA LEU A 283 43.17 21.32 -24.12
C LEU A 283 44.43 22.16 -23.92
N ARG A 284 44.77 22.50 -22.68
CA ARG A 284 46.00 23.21 -22.36
C ARG A 284 47.20 22.26 -22.52
N PRO A 285 48.28 22.67 -23.22
CA PRO A 285 49.53 21.91 -23.26
C PRO A 285 50.11 21.69 -21.85
N GLY A 286 50.54 20.46 -21.54
CA GLY A 286 51.11 20.09 -20.25
C GLY A 286 50.12 19.37 -19.34
N ASP A 287 49.16 20.07 -18.75
CA ASP A 287 48.21 19.50 -17.77
C ASP A 287 46.98 18.81 -18.40
N GLY A 288 46.70 19.06 -19.68
CA GLY A 288 45.52 18.53 -20.38
C GLY A 288 44.19 19.14 -19.92
N ALA A 289 44.20 20.25 -19.17
CA ALA A 289 42.99 20.90 -18.69
C ALA A 289 42.16 21.51 -19.83
N ALA A 290 40.83 21.42 -19.73
CA ALA A 290 39.92 21.99 -20.72
C ALA A 290 39.95 23.53 -20.65
N ILE A 291 40.10 24.18 -21.81
CA ILE A 291 40.23 25.65 -21.95
C ILE A 291 39.39 26.19 -23.11
N CYS A 292 39.03 27.47 -23.05
CA CYS A 292 38.26 28.15 -24.10
C CYS A 292 39.06 28.32 -25.39
N THR A 293 38.36 28.64 -26.49
CA THR A 293 38.97 28.87 -27.82
C THR A 293 40.07 29.92 -27.80
N THR A 294 39.85 31.04 -27.11
CA THR A 294 40.79 32.15 -27.01
C THR A 294 42.08 31.74 -26.31
N CYS A 295 42.00 31.08 -25.15
CA CYS A 295 43.17 30.58 -24.42
C CYS A 295 43.90 29.44 -25.17
N ALA A 296 43.22 28.73 -26.07
CA ALA A 296 43.80 27.70 -26.93
C ALA A 296 44.35 28.23 -28.26
N GLY A 297 44.26 29.54 -28.53
CA GLY A 297 44.73 30.16 -29.77
C GLY A 297 43.91 29.81 -31.03
N PHE A 298 42.67 29.31 -30.89
CA PHE A 298 41.83 28.97 -32.03
C PHE A 298 41.19 30.21 -32.66
N SER A 299 41.38 30.38 -33.97
CA SER A 299 40.73 31.42 -34.79
C SER A 299 39.26 31.12 -35.15
N GLN A 300 38.74 29.96 -34.76
CA GLN A 300 37.34 29.56 -34.99
C GLN A 300 36.47 29.93 -33.80
N THR A 301 35.45 30.75 -34.04
CA THR A 301 34.43 31.11 -33.05
C THR A 301 33.25 30.13 -33.11
N PHE A 302 32.67 29.83 -31.94
CA PHE A 302 31.49 28.95 -31.79
C PHE A 302 30.27 29.71 -31.24
N ASP A 303 30.23 31.01 -31.49
CA ASP A 303 29.16 31.93 -31.14
C ASP A 303 27.89 31.69 -31.97
N CYS A 304 26.73 31.78 -31.32
CA CYS A 304 25.45 31.78 -32.03
C CYS A 304 25.17 33.14 -32.65
N SER A 305 25.07 33.21 -33.98
CA SER A 305 24.81 34.45 -34.75
C SER A 305 23.52 35.21 -34.37
N ARG A 306 22.63 34.60 -33.59
CA ARG A 306 21.37 35.19 -33.11
C ARG A 306 21.32 35.49 -31.61
N CYS A 307 22.15 34.85 -30.78
CA CYS A 307 22.05 34.99 -29.33
C CYS A 307 23.38 34.94 -28.56
N GLY A 308 24.53 34.99 -29.25
CA GLY A 308 25.87 35.00 -28.66
C GLY A 308 26.32 33.68 -28.00
N PHE A 309 25.40 32.81 -27.60
CA PHE A 309 25.69 31.57 -26.87
C PHE A 309 26.76 30.70 -27.55
N GLU A 310 27.85 30.45 -26.84
CA GLU A 310 28.96 29.62 -27.31
C GLU A 310 28.69 28.12 -27.10
N GLY A 311 28.78 27.35 -28.18
CA GLY A 311 28.62 25.90 -28.12
C GLY A 311 28.35 25.29 -29.48
N LYS A 312 27.73 24.10 -29.52
CA LYS A 312 27.52 23.42 -30.80
C LYS A 312 26.59 24.20 -31.73
N LEU A 313 27.18 24.71 -32.82
CA LEU A 313 26.49 25.34 -33.93
C LEU A 313 25.97 24.29 -34.94
N LEU A 314 24.87 24.66 -35.59
CA LEU A 314 24.24 23.92 -36.68
C LEU A 314 24.26 24.78 -37.97
N ARG A 315 23.50 24.38 -39.01
CA ARG A 315 23.42 25.13 -40.28
C ARG A 315 23.05 26.60 -40.01
N GLY A 316 23.84 27.53 -40.54
CA GLY A 316 23.61 28.97 -40.41
C GLY A 316 24.27 29.65 -39.19
N ARG A 317 25.23 29.00 -38.52
CA ARG A 317 25.83 29.48 -37.24
C ARG A 317 24.82 29.68 -36.10
N LEU A 318 23.70 28.95 -36.13
CA LEU A 318 22.72 28.95 -35.05
C LEU A 318 23.03 27.82 -34.07
N CYS A 319 22.94 28.09 -32.76
CA CYS A 319 23.02 27.06 -31.73
C CYS A 319 21.81 26.12 -31.76
N GLU A 320 21.90 25.00 -31.02
CA GLU A 320 20.81 24.02 -30.92
C GLU A 320 19.49 24.63 -30.42
N ARG A 321 19.51 25.61 -29.50
CA ARG A 321 18.28 26.25 -28.98
C ARG A 321 17.61 27.16 -30.01
N CYS A 322 18.37 27.98 -30.75
CA CYS A 322 17.81 28.80 -31.83
C CYS A 322 17.24 27.91 -32.94
N THR A 323 18.00 26.90 -33.38
CA THR A 323 17.56 25.94 -34.40
C THR A 323 16.31 25.16 -33.97
N LEU A 324 16.19 24.81 -32.69
CA LEU A 324 14.98 24.19 -32.14
C LEU A 324 13.80 25.16 -32.17
N THR A 325 14.01 26.42 -31.75
CA THR A 325 12.99 27.47 -31.75
C THR A 325 12.42 27.67 -33.15
N ASP A 326 13.28 27.87 -34.16
CA ASP A 326 12.86 28.13 -35.55
C ASP A 326 12.13 26.94 -36.20
N ARG A 327 12.50 25.72 -35.81
CA ARG A 327 11.77 24.51 -36.24
C ARG A 327 10.43 24.37 -35.53
N LEU A 328 10.31 24.78 -34.26
CA LEU A 328 9.06 24.71 -33.51
C LEU A 328 8.07 25.81 -33.93
N THR A 329 8.52 27.04 -34.17
CA THR A 329 7.65 28.11 -34.68
C THR A 329 7.10 27.76 -36.06
N ALA A 330 7.93 27.26 -36.98
CA ALA A 330 7.49 26.79 -38.30
C ALA A 330 6.55 25.55 -38.24
N LEU A 331 6.61 24.76 -37.17
CA LEU A 331 5.67 23.64 -36.96
C LEU A 331 4.37 24.07 -36.27
N LEU A 332 4.41 25.03 -35.35
CA LEU A 332 3.23 25.49 -34.58
C LEU A 332 2.52 26.70 -35.21
N ASP A 333 3.03 27.19 -36.35
CA ASP A 333 2.39 28.18 -37.21
C ASP A 333 0.99 27.72 -37.71
N ASP A 334 0.02 28.62 -37.64
CA ASP A 334 -1.36 28.40 -38.09
C ASP A 334 -1.56 28.59 -39.60
N GLY A 335 -0.54 29.06 -40.32
CA GLY A 335 -0.56 29.41 -41.74
C GLY A 335 -0.51 30.90 -42.00
N THR A 336 -0.63 31.75 -40.97
CA THR A 336 -0.46 33.21 -41.08
C THR A 336 0.98 33.69 -40.86
N GLY A 337 1.93 32.77 -40.63
CA GLY A 337 3.28 33.08 -40.19
C GLY A 337 3.37 33.35 -38.68
N ARG A 338 2.33 32.99 -37.91
CA ARG A 338 2.23 33.18 -36.46
C ARG A 338 1.90 31.86 -35.77
N VAL A 339 2.50 31.65 -34.60
CA VAL A 339 2.24 30.47 -33.77
C VAL A 339 0.80 30.53 -33.25
N ARG A 340 0.03 29.47 -33.49
CA ARG A 340 -1.37 29.34 -33.06
C ARG A 340 -1.48 29.66 -31.55
N PRO A 341 -2.22 30.71 -31.11
CA PRO A 341 -2.08 31.24 -29.74
C PRO A 341 -2.28 30.20 -28.60
N PRO A 342 -3.25 29.27 -28.66
CA PRO A 342 -3.38 28.18 -27.67
C PRO A 342 -2.16 27.24 -27.54
N LEU A 343 -1.19 27.29 -28.46
CA LEU A 343 0.01 26.43 -28.45
C LEU A 343 1.28 27.18 -27.99
N VAL A 344 1.21 28.48 -27.68
CA VAL A 344 2.34 29.25 -27.14
C VAL A 344 2.89 28.62 -25.84
N PRO A 345 2.08 28.19 -24.85
CA PRO A 345 2.59 27.50 -23.65
C PRO A 345 3.33 26.18 -23.93
N LEU A 346 3.06 25.52 -25.07
CA LEU A 346 3.82 24.34 -25.51
C LEU A 346 5.14 24.74 -26.19
N LEU A 347 5.16 25.82 -26.97
CA LEU A 347 6.39 26.37 -27.56
C LEU A 347 7.37 26.76 -26.46
N ASP A 348 6.93 27.55 -25.50
CA ASP A 348 7.77 28.06 -24.40
C ASP A 348 8.39 26.88 -23.62
N LEU A 349 7.55 25.94 -23.18
CA LEU A 349 7.96 24.71 -22.48
C LEU A 349 9.01 23.89 -23.26
N LEU A 350 8.95 23.88 -24.59
CA LEU A 350 9.90 23.17 -25.44
C LEU A 350 11.19 23.97 -25.69
N VAL A 351 11.12 25.30 -25.78
CA VAL A 351 12.28 26.18 -26.02
C VAL A 351 13.14 26.35 -24.76
N THR A 352 12.51 26.40 -23.58
CA THR A 352 13.20 26.54 -22.29
C THR A 352 13.94 25.27 -21.83
N MET A 353 13.87 24.15 -22.57
CA MET A 353 14.54 22.91 -22.14
C MET A 353 16.08 23.05 -22.10
N ASP A 354 16.71 22.46 -21.09
CA ASP A 354 18.18 22.50 -20.91
C ASP A 354 18.93 21.86 -22.06
N LYS A 355 18.37 20.79 -22.65
CA LYS A 355 19.01 19.97 -23.69
C LYS A 355 18.28 20.06 -25.04
N PRO A 356 18.37 21.21 -25.75
CA PRO A 356 17.65 21.43 -27.01
C PRO A 356 17.99 20.39 -28.10
N GLY A 357 19.21 19.86 -28.15
CA GLY A 357 19.57 18.74 -29.04
C GLY A 357 18.73 17.47 -28.83
N SER A 358 18.17 17.24 -27.64
CA SER A 358 17.22 16.15 -27.41
C SER A 358 15.82 16.48 -27.94
N GLY A 359 15.40 17.76 -27.93
CA GLY A 359 14.21 18.23 -28.63
C GLY A 359 14.33 18.09 -30.15
N LEU A 360 15.46 18.52 -30.73
CA LEU A 360 15.76 18.34 -32.16
C LEU A 360 15.76 16.85 -32.55
N ALA A 361 16.40 15.99 -31.76
CA ALA A 361 16.40 14.55 -31.98
C ALA A 361 14.97 13.96 -31.90
N TRP A 362 14.11 14.44 -30.99
CA TRP A 362 12.70 14.02 -30.89
C TRP A 362 11.87 14.42 -32.10
N LEU A 363 12.02 15.66 -32.61
CA LEU A 363 11.37 16.11 -33.85
C LEU A 363 11.76 15.26 -35.07
N ASP A 364 12.99 14.73 -35.07
CA ASP A 364 13.54 13.90 -36.14
C ASP A 364 13.37 12.39 -35.92
N MET A 365 12.88 11.93 -34.76
CA MET A 365 12.53 10.53 -34.56
C MET A 365 11.45 10.12 -35.56
N ARG A 366 11.75 9.10 -36.37
CA ARG A 366 10.83 8.54 -37.37
C ARG A 366 10.39 9.58 -38.43
N ARG A 367 11.23 10.57 -38.75
CA ARG A 367 11.00 11.53 -39.84
C ARG A 367 10.57 10.76 -41.12
N GLY A 368 9.42 11.13 -41.69
CA GLY A 368 8.83 10.46 -42.86
C GLY A 368 7.83 9.33 -42.55
N GLN A 369 7.72 8.85 -41.30
CA GLN A 369 6.63 7.95 -40.90
C GLN A 369 5.38 8.74 -40.47
N LEU A 370 4.20 8.20 -40.74
CA LEU A 370 2.93 8.75 -40.27
C LEU A 370 2.91 8.85 -38.74
N GLY A 371 2.50 10.01 -38.23
CA GLY A 371 2.40 10.30 -36.80
C GLY A 371 3.73 10.50 -36.08
N ASN A 372 4.80 10.87 -36.81
CA ASN A 372 6.01 11.39 -36.18
C ASN A 372 5.74 12.72 -35.45
N ALA A 373 6.62 13.09 -34.51
CA ALA A 373 6.41 14.25 -33.64
C ALA A 373 6.21 15.55 -34.43
N SER A 374 7.05 15.81 -35.44
CA SER A 374 6.94 17.00 -36.30
C SER A 374 5.59 17.05 -37.04
N GLN A 375 5.11 15.92 -37.58
CA GLN A 375 3.81 15.88 -38.25
C GLN A 375 2.66 16.16 -37.27
N LEU A 376 2.66 15.56 -36.07
CA LEU A 376 1.61 15.82 -35.08
C LEU A 376 1.59 17.29 -34.63
N LEU A 377 2.77 17.93 -34.50
CA LEU A 377 2.87 19.36 -34.20
C LEU A 377 2.32 20.23 -35.34
N ARG A 378 2.64 19.96 -36.61
CA ARG A 378 2.10 20.76 -37.74
C ARG A 378 0.59 20.63 -37.90
N ARG A 379 0.04 19.45 -37.67
CA ARG A 379 -1.42 19.23 -37.66
C ARG A 379 -2.13 19.90 -36.48
N LEU A 380 -1.41 20.21 -35.40
CA LEU A 380 -1.92 21.05 -34.29
C LEU A 380 -1.81 22.55 -34.60
N GLY A 381 -0.71 22.99 -35.22
CA GLY A 381 -0.53 24.36 -35.72
C GLY A 381 -1.64 24.74 -36.70
N LEU A 382 -1.82 23.96 -37.76
CA LEU A 382 -2.87 24.12 -38.79
C LEU A 382 -4.32 23.91 -38.30
N GLY A 383 -4.53 23.51 -37.04
CA GLY A 383 -5.88 23.31 -36.49
C GLY A 383 -6.59 22.00 -36.87
N GLU A 384 -6.01 21.17 -37.75
CA GLU A 384 -6.58 19.86 -38.15
C GLU A 384 -6.89 18.93 -36.97
N ILE A 385 -6.11 19.04 -35.88
CA ILE A 385 -6.34 18.29 -34.65
C ILE A 385 -7.00 19.24 -33.63
N PRO A 386 -8.26 18.99 -33.25
CA PRO A 386 -8.91 19.69 -32.16
C PRO A 386 -8.12 19.55 -30.85
N LEU A 387 -8.09 20.61 -30.04
CA LEU A 387 -7.47 20.60 -28.71
C LEU A 387 -8.43 19.95 -27.68
N THR A 388 -8.84 18.71 -27.98
CA THR A 388 -9.73 17.90 -27.15
C THR A 388 -9.10 16.52 -26.95
N ARG A 389 -9.30 15.91 -25.77
CA ARG A 389 -8.65 14.64 -25.43
C ARG A 389 -9.04 13.50 -26.38
N ASP A 390 -10.26 13.53 -26.91
CA ASP A 390 -10.77 12.47 -27.77
C ASP A 390 -10.17 12.48 -29.18
N ALA A 391 -9.81 13.65 -29.72
CA ALA A 391 -9.00 13.72 -30.94
C ALA A 391 -7.62 13.05 -30.74
N PHE A 392 -6.96 13.31 -29.60
CA PHE A 392 -5.66 12.69 -29.28
C PHE A 392 -5.72 11.17 -29.12
N HIS A 393 -6.86 10.62 -28.68
CA HIS A 393 -7.07 9.19 -28.56
C HIS A 393 -7.17 8.44 -29.90
N GLU A 394 -7.51 9.12 -31.01
CA GLU A 394 -7.62 8.54 -32.36
C GLU A 394 -6.29 8.55 -33.14
N LEU A 395 -5.38 9.47 -32.79
CA LEU A 395 -4.08 9.61 -33.46
C LEU A 395 -3.22 8.36 -33.31
N GLN A 396 -2.68 7.89 -34.44
CA GLN A 396 -1.60 6.90 -34.48
C GLN A 396 -0.24 7.53 -34.81
N PRO A 397 0.87 7.00 -34.26
CA PRO A 397 0.93 5.92 -33.27
C PRO A 397 0.59 6.44 -31.87
N TRP A 398 -0.33 5.76 -31.16
CA TRP A 398 -0.86 6.18 -29.85
C TRP A 398 0.20 6.58 -28.80
N ARG A 399 1.41 6.01 -28.86
CA ARG A 399 2.51 6.34 -27.93
C ARG A 399 3.05 7.76 -28.11
N ALA A 400 3.06 8.28 -29.34
CA ALA A 400 3.45 9.66 -29.62
C ALA A 400 2.33 10.62 -29.22
N ALA A 401 1.09 10.29 -29.60
CA ALA A 401 -0.10 11.05 -29.23
C ALA A 401 -0.24 11.21 -27.70
N SER A 402 -0.19 10.12 -26.92
CA SER A 402 -0.24 10.20 -25.45
C SER A 402 0.95 10.92 -24.80
N HIS A 403 2.09 11.05 -25.47
CA HIS A 403 3.20 11.85 -24.94
C HIS A 403 2.98 13.35 -25.21
N LEU A 404 2.42 13.69 -26.37
CA LEU A 404 2.06 15.06 -26.72
C LEU A 404 0.86 15.56 -25.90
N GLU A 405 -0.13 14.68 -25.66
CA GLU A 405 -1.22 14.88 -24.69
C GLU A 405 -0.69 15.15 -23.27
N GLU A 406 0.33 14.41 -22.82
CA GLU A 406 1.00 14.62 -21.53
C GLU A 406 1.76 15.96 -21.43
N LEU A 407 2.35 16.44 -22.53
CA LEU A 407 2.98 17.77 -22.59
C LEU A 407 1.92 18.88 -22.58
N LEU A 408 0.87 18.76 -23.38
CA LEU A 408 -0.24 19.72 -23.46
C LEU A 408 -1.04 19.83 -22.15
N MET A 409 -1.19 18.75 -21.39
CA MET A 409 -1.75 18.83 -20.03
C MET A 409 -0.81 19.52 -19.05
N ALA A 410 0.52 19.43 -19.24
CA ALA A 410 1.49 20.02 -18.33
C ALA A 410 1.71 21.53 -18.55
N CYS A 411 1.57 22.03 -19.78
CA CYS A 411 1.51 23.47 -20.07
C CYS A 411 0.08 24.06 -20.02
N GLY A 412 -0.90 23.31 -19.48
CA GLY A 412 -2.27 23.80 -19.21
C GLY A 412 -3.20 23.91 -20.43
N VAL A 413 -2.73 23.55 -21.64
CA VAL A 413 -3.52 23.61 -22.88
C VAL A 413 -4.61 22.53 -22.94
N LEU A 414 -4.45 21.42 -22.21
CA LEU A 414 -5.49 20.40 -22.01
C LEU A 414 -5.82 20.23 -20.52
N PRO A 415 -7.10 20.05 -20.13
CA PRO A 415 -7.49 19.85 -18.74
C PRO A 415 -7.00 18.49 -18.21
N ALA A 416 -6.26 18.55 -17.11
CA ALA A 416 -5.66 17.40 -16.44
C ALA A 416 -6.72 16.45 -15.87
N VAL A 417 -6.80 15.24 -16.43
CA VAL A 417 -7.74 14.17 -16.02
C VAL A 417 -7.02 12.82 -16.10
N ASP A 418 -7.46 11.85 -15.31
CA ASP A 418 -6.92 10.50 -15.25
C ASP A 418 -7.15 9.70 -16.56
N LYS A 419 -6.32 9.97 -17.58
CA LYS A 419 -6.27 9.35 -18.92
C LYS A 419 -6.46 7.82 -18.93
N HIS A 420 -6.09 7.15 -17.84
CA HIS A 420 -6.22 5.71 -17.68
C HIS A 420 -7.68 5.24 -17.49
N ILE A 421 -8.58 6.08 -16.97
CA ILE A 421 -10.03 5.80 -16.97
C ILE A 421 -10.57 5.95 -18.40
N CYS A 422 -10.27 7.07 -19.09
CA CYS A 422 -10.71 7.31 -20.47
C CYS A 422 -10.22 6.18 -21.42
N SER A 423 -8.94 5.83 -21.33
CA SER A 423 -8.32 4.71 -22.06
C SER A 423 -8.98 3.35 -21.77
N PHE A 424 -9.55 3.15 -20.59
CA PHE A 424 -10.31 1.93 -20.25
C PHE A 424 -11.75 2.00 -20.79
N GLN A 425 -12.44 3.14 -20.61
CA GLN A 425 -13.78 3.38 -21.13
C GLN A 425 -13.87 3.31 -22.65
N ARG A 426 -12.83 3.76 -23.39
CA ARG A 426 -12.74 3.67 -24.85
C ARG A 426 -12.38 2.26 -25.35
N TRP A 427 -11.62 1.48 -24.57
CA TRP A 427 -11.29 0.09 -24.91
C TRP A 427 -12.46 -0.88 -24.67
N LEU A 428 -13.29 -0.61 -23.66
CA LEU A 428 -14.38 -1.50 -23.25
C LEU A 428 -15.42 -1.78 -24.37
N PRO A 429 -15.94 -0.79 -25.13
CA PRO A 429 -16.83 -1.03 -26.27
C PRO A 429 -16.24 -1.97 -27.32
N GLY A 430 -14.98 -1.80 -27.71
CA GLY A 430 -14.31 -2.67 -28.68
C GLY A 430 -14.21 -4.12 -28.17
N HIS A 431 -13.77 -4.31 -26.93
CA HIS A 431 -13.74 -5.65 -26.33
C HIS A 431 -15.15 -6.26 -26.18
N LEU A 432 -16.21 -5.44 -26.09
CA LEU A 432 -17.60 -5.93 -26.06
C LEU A 432 -18.14 -6.28 -27.46
N SER A 433 -17.68 -5.62 -28.54
CA SER A 433 -18.03 -6.01 -29.92
C SER A 433 -17.28 -7.27 -30.39
N ASP A 434 -16.12 -7.57 -29.81
CA ASP A 434 -15.33 -8.77 -30.11
C ASP A 434 -15.96 -10.08 -29.54
N ILE A 435 -17.05 -9.99 -28.76
CA ILE A 435 -17.71 -11.13 -28.10
C ILE A 435 -18.91 -11.59 -28.93
N ALA A 436 -18.79 -12.76 -29.54
CA ALA A 436 -19.83 -13.33 -30.41
C ALA A 436 -21.16 -13.67 -29.71
N GLU A 437 -21.13 -14.00 -28.41
CA GLU A 437 -22.31 -14.44 -27.65
C GLU A 437 -23.00 -13.26 -26.92
N PRO A 438 -24.26 -12.89 -27.26
CA PRO A 438 -24.97 -11.76 -26.67
C PRO A 438 -25.12 -11.83 -25.13
N GLU A 439 -25.37 -12.99 -24.53
CA GLU A 439 -25.51 -13.13 -23.07
C GLU A 439 -24.18 -12.93 -22.34
N HIS A 440 -23.06 -13.35 -22.95
CA HIS A 440 -21.73 -13.05 -22.45
C HIS A 440 -21.46 -11.54 -22.52
N THR A 441 -21.83 -10.88 -23.62
CA THR A 441 -21.69 -9.43 -23.79
C THR A 441 -22.52 -8.65 -22.75
N LYS A 442 -23.77 -9.05 -22.50
CA LYS A 442 -24.62 -8.47 -21.43
C LYS A 442 -23.96 -8.64 -20.05
N THR A 443 -23.51 -9.85 -19.73
CA THR A 443 -22.89 -10.19 -18.44
C THR A 443 -21.59 -9.41 -18.18
N ILE A 444 -20.71 -9.34 -19.18
CA ILE A 444 -19.44 -8.60 -19.08
C ILE A 444 -19.69 -7.08 -19.01
N LYS A 445 -20.68 -6.55 -19.74
CA LYS A 445 -21.10 -5.14 -19.64
C LYS A 445 -21.60 -4.80 -18.23
N LEU A 446 -22.38 -5.67 -17.59
CA LEU A 446 -22.83 -5.49 -16.20
C LEU A 446 -21.64 -5.49 -15.22
N PHE A 447 -20.75 -6.49 -15.30
CA PHE A 447 -19.54 -6.55 -14.46
C PHE A 447 -18.65 -5.31 -14.61
N ALA A 448 -18.42 -4.89 -15.85
CA ALA A 448 -17.61 -3.70 -16.16
C ALA A 448 -18.24 -2.42 -15.57
N THR A 449 -19.56 -2.27 -15.71
CA THR A 449 -20.31 -1.08 -15.29
C THR A 449 -20.45 -0.97 -13.77
N TRP A 450 -20.73 -2.09 -13.08
CA TRP A 450 -21.08 -2.08 -11.66
C TRP A 450 -19.95 -2.48 -10.71
N HIS A 451 -18.87 -3.10 -11.21
CA HIS A 451 -17.72 -3.49 -10.38
C HIS A 451 -16.41 -2.82 -10.82
N VAL A 452 -16.05 -2.93 -12.10
CA VAL A 452 -14.71 -2.51 -12.57
C VAL A 452 -14.60 -0.99 -12.70
N LEU A 453 -15.57 -0.31 -13.32
CA LEU A 453 -15.57 1.15 -13.45
C LEU A 453 -15.68 1.90 -12.11
N PRO A 454 -16.58 1.53 -11.17
CA PRO A 454 -16.64 2.17 -9.86
C PRO A 454 -15.35 1.93 -9.05
N GLY A 455 -14.78 0.72 -9.12
CA GLY A 455 -13.50 0.40 -8.47
C GLY A 455 -12.30 1.16 -9.04
N LEU A 456 -12.33 1.55 -10.32
CA LEU A 456 -11.34 2.45 -10.92
C LEU A 456 -11.54 3.91 -10.47
N ARG A 457 -12.78 4.43 -10.52
CA ARG A 457 -13.11 5.82 -10.12
C ARG A 457 -12.79 6.08 -8.64
N ALA A 458 -13.30 5.23 -7.75
CA ALA A 458 -13.03 5.27 -6.30
C ALA A 458 -11.57 5.03 -5.91
N ARG A 459 -10.70 4.68 -6.88
CA ARG A 459 -9.25 4.60 -6.71
C ARG A 459 -8.52 5.84 -7.28
N ALA A 460 -9.00 6.42 -8.37
CA ALA A 460 -8.52 7.71 -8.90
C ALA A 460 -8.73 8.83 -7.88
N GLU A 461 -9.93 8.90 -7.28
CA GLU A 461 -10.30 9.82 -6.19
C GLU A 461 -9.31 9.81 -5.01
N ARG A 462 -8.55 8.72 -4.83
CA ARG A 462 -7.55 8.54 -3.75
C ARG A 462 -6.11 8.62 -4.23
N SER A 463 -5.85 8.39 -5.52
CA SER A 463 -4.50 8.32 -6.10
C SER A 463 -4.53 8.18 -7.61
N HIS A 464 -3.62 8.85 -8.31
CA HIS A 464 -3.41 8.70 -9.75
C HIS A 464 -3.40 7.21 -10.18
N ILE A 465 -4.14 6.89 -11.25
CA ILE A 465 -4.15 5.51 -11.77
C ILE A 465 -2.81 5.23 -12.45
N THR A 466 -2.24 4.04 -12.18
CA THR A 466 -1.03 3.59 -12.87
C THR A 466 -1.37 2.72 -14.08
N PRO A 467 -0.48 2.61 -15.09
CA PRO A 467 -0.66 1.69 -16.21
C PRO A 467 -0.92 0.24 -15.76
N SER A 468 -0.33 -0.19 -14.64
CA SER A 468 -0.54 -1.51 -14.04
C SER A 468 -1.96 -1.70 -13.49
N ILE A 469 -2.58 -0.65 -12.93
CA ILE A 469 -3.97 -0.69 -12.44
C ILE A 469 -4.95 -0.73 -13.63
N ARG A 470 -4.74 0.09 -14.67
CA ARG A 470 -5.52 0.03 -15.92
C ARG A 470 -5.41 -1.35 -16.56
N ARG A 471 -4.20 -1.90 -16.66
CA ARG A 471 -3.95 -3.25 -17.17
C ARG A 471 -4.66 -4.32 -16.32
N PHE A 472 -4.64 -4.20 -14.98
CA PHE A 472 -5.36 -5.12 -14.09
C PHE A 472 -6.87 -5.12 -14.36
N ALA A 473 -7.48 -3.94 -14.53
CA ALA A 473 -8.89 -3.83 -14.88
C ALA A 473 -9.23 -4.47 -16.23
N SER A 474 -8.42 -4.26 -17.27
CA SER A 474 -8.61 -4.92 -18.57
C SER A 474 -8.41 -6.44 -18.49
N GLU A 475 -7.41 -6.91 -17.73
CA GLU A 475 -7.16 -8.35 -17.56
C GLU A 475 -8.30 -9.05 -16.79
N GLN A 476 -8.93 -8.41 -15.80
CA GLN A 476 -10.15 -8.96 -15.16
C GLN A 476 -11.26 -9.20 -16.17
N ILE A 477 -11.52 -8.24 -17.07
CA ILE A 477 -12.56 -8.38 -18.10
C ILE A 477 -12.18 -9.46 -19.11
N LYS A 478 -10.93 -9.50 -19.58
CA LYS A 478 -10.47 -10.54 -20.52
C LYS A 478 -10.58 -11.95 -19.94
N TYR A 479 -10.17 -12.16 -18.69
CA TYR A 479 -10.29 -13.48 -18.05
C TYR A 479 -11.75 -13.84 -17.68
N ALA A 480 -12.60 -12.86 -17.38
CA ALA A 480 -14.04 -13.10 -17.23
C ALA A 480 -14.69 -13.52 -18.57
N THR A 481 -14.34 -12.86 -19.68
CA THR A 481 -14.80 -13.24 -21.03
C THR A 481 -14.36 -14.65 -21.39
N ALA A 482 -13.08 -14.98 -21.19
CA ALA A 482 -12.54 -16.32 -21.47
C ALA A 482 -13.19 -17.41 -20.61
N PHE A 483 -13.49 -17.13 -19.34
CA PHE A 483 -14.22 -18.08 -18.47
C PHE A 483 -15.65 -18.33 -18.93
N LEU A 484 -16.36 -17.30 -19.42
CA LEU A 484 -17.70 -17.49 -20.00
C LEU A 484 -17.65 -18.29 -21.30
N GLN A 485 -16.66 -18.05 -22.17
CA GLN A 485 -16.43 -18.83 -23.38
C GLN A 485 -16.16 -20.32 -23.06
N TRP A 486 -15.26 -20.59 -22.12
CA TRP A 486 -14.94 -21.94 -21.62
C TRP A 486 -16.12 -22.67 -20.95
N LEU A 487 -17.01 -21.93 -20.26
CA LEU A 487 -18.28 -22.50 -19.76
C LEU A 487 -19.20 -22.88 -20.93
N GLY A 488 -19.30 -22.03 -21.96
CA GLY A 488 -20.07 -22.31 -23.18
C GLY A 488 -19.55 -23.52 -23.97
N GLU A 489 -18.23 -23.65 -24.12
CA GLU A 489 -17.56 -24.84 -24.69
C GLU A 489 -17.92 -26.14 -23.95
N ARG A 490 -18.22 -26.04 -22.65
CA ARG A 490 -18.68 -27.12 -21.78
C ARG A 490 -20.21 -27.17 -21.62
N ASN A 491 -20.96 -26.53 -22.51
CA ASN A 491 -22.43 -26.42 -22.53
C ASN A 491 -23.05 -26.00 -21.17
N THR A 492 -22.31 -25.21 -20.39
CA THR A 492 -22.67 -24.80 -19.03
C THR A 492 -22.89 -23.28 -18.99
N THR A 493 -23.85 -22.82 -18.20
CA THR A 493 -24.15 -21.39 -18.04
C THR A 493 -23.55 -20.86 -16.74
N LEU A 494 -23.36 -19.54 -16.64
CA LEU A 494 -22.91 -18.90 -15.40
C LEU A 494 -23.85 -19.19 -14.20
N ALA A 495 -25.14 -19.40 -14.47
CA ALA A 495 -26.15 -19.72 -13.46
C ALA A 495 -26.14 -21.20 -13.04
N SER A 496 -25.90 -22.13 -13.98
CA SER A 496 -25.80 -23.56 -13.67
C SER A 496 -24.47 -23.94 -13.02
N CYS A 497 -23.40 -23.18 -13.31
CA CYS A 497 -22.02 -23.30 -12.81
C CYS A 497 -21.94 -23.76 -11.34
N GLY A 498 -21.24 -24.87 -11.14
CA GLY A 498 -21.01 -25.55 -9.87
C GLY A 498 -19.58 -25.41 -9.37
N GLN A 499 -19.27 -26.16 -8.30
CA GLN A 499 -17.94 -26.19 -7.71
C GLN A 499 -16.93 -26.89 -8.63
N VAL A 500 -17.36 -27.94 -9.33
CA VAL A 500 -16.55 -28.72 -10.28
C VAL A 500 -15.99 -27.84 -11.39
N ASP A 501 -16.78 -26.91 -11.93
CA ASP A 501 -16.35 -26.00 -13.00
C ASP A 501 -15.28 -25.01 -12.52
N ILE A 502 -15.45 -24.49 -11.30
CA ILE A 502 -14.44 -23.61 -10.68
C ILE A 502 -13.15 -24.38 -10.41
N ASP A 503 -13.23 -25.58 -9.85
CA ASP A 503 -12.04 -26.37 -9.52
C ASP A 503 -11.34 -26.90 -10.78
N ALA A 504 -12.07 -27.24 -11.84
CA ALA A 504 -11.51 -27.58 -13.16
C ALA A 504 -10.81 -26.38 -13.80
N TRP A 505 -11.43 -25.19 -13.85
CA TRP A 505 -10.76 -23.99 -14.34
C TRP A 505 -9.51 -23.66 -13.52
N PHE A 506 -9.58 -23.79 -12.19
CA PHE A 506 -8.46 -23.56 -11.28
C PHE A 506 -7.36 -24.63 -11.38
N ALA A 507 -7.66 -25.85 -11.86
CA ALA A 507 -6.64 -26.83 -12.21
C ALA A 507 -5.97 -26.50 -13.55
N GLU A 508 -6.76 -26.29 -14.60
CA GLU A 508 -6.30 -26.06 -15.99
C GLU A 508 -5.47 -24.78 -16.16
N HIS A 509 -5.80 -23.70 -15.44
CA HIS A 509 -5.21 -22.37 -15.69
C HIS A 509 -4.12 -21.97 -14.70
N ALA A 510 -3.15 -21.16 -15.15
CA ALA A 510 -2.08 -20.63 -14.31
C ALA A 510 -2.55 -19.62 -13.24
N GLU A 511 -1.78 -19.46 -12.16
CA GLU A 511 -2.08 -18.58 -11.00
C GLU A 511 -2.52 -17.16 -11.40
N HIS A 512 -1.91 -16.59 -12.43
CA HIS A 512 -2.26 -15.25 -12.93
C HIS A 512 -3.73 -15.19 -13.37
N ALA A 513 -4.21 -16.17 -14.14
CA ALA A 513 -5.60 -16.23 -14.60
C ALA A 513 -6.57 -16.41 -13.41
N ARG A 514 -6.26 -17.34 -12.50
CA ARG A 514 -6.99 -17.56 -11.24
C ARG A 514 -7.16 -16.25 -10.45
N THR A 515 -6.09 -15.47 -10.36
CA THR A 515 -6.06 -14.18 -9.65
C THR A 515 -7.00 -13.15 -10.28
N ARG A 516 -7.06 -13.05 -11.61
CA ARG A 516 -7.89 -12.06 -12.32
C ARG A 516 -9.35 -12.44 -12.37
N LEU A 517 -9.65 -13.73 -12.60
CA LEU A 517 -11.02 -14.23 -12.59
C LEU A 517 -11.68 -14.12 -11.21
N ARG A 518 -10.89 -14.20 -10.12
CA ARG A 518 -11.40 -14.11 -8.73
C ARG A 518 -12.25 -12.85 -8.48
N GLY A 519 -11.98 -11.71 -9.11
CA GLY A 519 -12.82 -10.51 -8.99
C GLY A 519 -14.24 -10.73 -9.53
N PHE A 520 -14.33 -11.27 -10.74
CA PHE A 520 -15.58 -11.61 -11.42
C PHE A 520 -16.41 -12.65 -10.64
N LEU A 521 -15.80 -13.75 -10.18
CA LEU A 521 -16.52 -14.79 -9.44
C LEU A 521 -17.12 -14.25 -8.13
N ASN A 522 -16.39 -13.39 -7.40
CA ASN A 522 -16.94 -12.75 -6.19
C ASN A 522 -18.11 -11.83 -6.53
N TRP A 523 -18.02 -11.04 -7.60
CA TRP A 523 -19.13 -10.20 -8.07
C TRP A 523 -20.35 -11.03 -8.50
N ALA A 524 -20.15 -12.12 -9.24
CA ALA A 524 -21.23 -12.97 -9.75
C ALA A 524 -21.99 -13.69 -8.63
N MET A 525 -21.29 -14.20 -7.61
CA MET A 525 -21.92 -14.77 -6.40
C MET A 525 -22.65 -13.74 -5.56
N GLN A 526 -22.13 -12.51 -5.45
CA GLN A 526 -22.79 -11.42 -4.71
C GLN A 526 -24.04 -10.93 -5.42
N SER A 527 -23.99 -10.82 -6.76
CA SER A 527 -25.08 -10.36 -7.64
C SER A 527 -26.10 -11.47 -7.98
N ARG A 528 -25.91 -12.69 -7.47
CA ARG A 528 -26.72 -13.89 -7.72
C ARG A 528 -26.74 -14.39 -9.18
N HIS A 529 -25.73 -14.05 -9.98
CA HIS A 529 -25.53 -14.65 -11.30
C HIS A 529 -24.94 -16.08 -11.22
N CYS A 530 -24.36 -16.47 -10.07
CA CYS A 530 -23.93 -17.84 -9.76
C CYS A 530 -24.57 -18.36 -8.48
N ARG A 531 -24.47 -19.68 -8.24
CA ARG A 531 -24.81 -20.31 -6.95
C ARG A 531 -24.02 -19.65 -5.80
N ARG A 532 -24.71 -19.32 -4.71
CA ARG A 532 -24.16 -18.48 -3.61
C ARG A 532 -23.19 -19.20 -2.66
N SER A 533 -23.04 -20.51 -2.80
CA SER A 533 -22.28 -21.39 -1.89
C SER A 533 -20.95 -21.88 -2.45
N LEU A 534 -20.50 -21.33 -3.59
CA LEU A 534 -19.27 -21.76 -4.26
C LEU A 534 -18.02 -21.30 -3.50
N THR A 535 -17.04 -22.18 -3.39
CA THR A 535 -15.78 -21.94 -2.68
C THR A 535 -14.69 -21.68 -3.69
N ILE A 536 -14.32 -20.40 -3.90
CA ILE A 536 -13.16 -20.06 -4.74
C ILE A 536 -11.88 -20.47 -4.00
N PRO A 537 -11.03 -21.37 -4.55
CA PRO A 537 -9.81 -21.82 -3.91
C PRO A 537 -8.92 -20.66 -3.41
N THR A 538 -8.28 -20.86 -2.26
CA THR A 538 -7.29 -19.93 -1.72
C THR A 538 -6.01 -20.02 -2.54
N MET A 539 -5.50 -18.88 -3.01
CA MET A 539 -4.19 -18.83 -3.65
C MET A 539 -3.09 -19.19 -2.65
N GLU A 540 -2.33 -20.24 -2.95
CA GLU A 540 -1.06 -20.49 -2.31
C GLU A 540 -0.02 -19.54 -2.91
N ILE A 541 0.34 -18.49 -2.17
CA ILE A 541 1.36 -17.53 -2.60
C ILE A 541 2.70 -18.27 -2.58
N SER A 542 3.22 -18.62 -3.75
CA SER A 542 4.54 -19.24 -3.88
C SER A 542 5.62 -18.28 -3.36
N ARG A 543 6.18 -18.62 -2.19
CA ARG A 543 7.19 -17.80 -1.50
C ARG A 543 8.57 -18.18 -2.04
N ARG A 544 9.20 -17.28 -2.80
CA ARG A 544 10.65 -17.35 -3.00
C ARG A 544 11.36 -17.23 -1.65
N PRO A 545 12.49 -17.90 -1.43
CA PRO A 545 13.30 -17.70 -0.23
C PRO A 545 13.73 -16.22 -0.09
N ALA A 546 14.08 -15.84 1.13
CA ALA A 546 14.80 -14.58 1.37
C ALA A 546 16.21 -14.66 0.76
N LEU A 547 16.87 -13.52 0.61
CA LEU A 547 18.33 -13.52 0.66
C LEU A 547 18.79 -13.86 2.09
N SER A 548 20.00 -14.40 2.25
CA SER A 548 20.68 -14.45 3.55
C SER A 548 21.05 -13.03 4.04
N GLU A 549 21.50 -12.93 5.29
CA GLU A 549 22.12 -11.72 5.82
C GLU A 549 23.32 -11.30 4.97
N ASP A 550 24.23 -12.25 4.70
CA ASP A 550 25.49 -12.01 3.96
C ASP A 550 25.22 -11.58 2.51
N GLU A 551 24.27 -12.23 1.82
CA GLU A 551 23.84 -11.84 0.47
C GLU A 551 23.23 -10.43 0.46
N ARG A 552 22.45 -10.08 1.50
CA ARG A 552 21.85 -8.74 1.66
C ARG A 552 22.91 -7.67 1.91
N LEU A 553 23.89 -7.96 2.76
CA LEU A 553 24.99 -7.05 3.10
C LEU A 553 25.98 -6.90 1.94
N ALA A 554 26.34 -7.97 1.24
CA ALA A 554 27.17 -7.92 0.04
C ALA A 554 26.50 -7.12 -1.09
N ALA A 555 25.18 -7.29 -1.29
CA ALA A 555 24.42 -6.48 -2.24
C ALA A 555 24.38 -4.98 -1.84
N LEU A 556 24.26 -4.68 -0.54
CA LEU A 556 24.35 -3.31 -0.02
C LEU A 556 25.73 -2.69 -0.26
N GLY A 557 26.80 -3.38 0.13
CA GLY A 557 28.18 -2.93 -0.05
C GLY A 557 28.51 -2.69 -1.52
N ARG A 558 28.10 -3.60 -2.41
CA ARG A 558 28.24 -3.42 -3.86
C ARG A 558 27.52 -2.16 -4.33
N LEU A 559 26.26 -1.92 -3.96
CA LEU A 559 25.55 -0.69 -4.37
C LEU A 559 26.18 0.59 -3.84
N LEU A 560 26.87 0.54 -2.71
CA LEU A 560 27.56 1.69 -2.14
C LEU A 560 28.88 2.00 -2.87
N ILE A 561 29.60 0.98 -3.36
CA ILE A 561 30.96 1.12 -3.91
C ILE A 561 31.00 1.11 -5.44
N ASP A 562 30.20 0.25 -6.10
CA ASP A 562 30.24 -0.01 -7.55
C ASP A 562 29.70 1.20 -8.36
N THR A 563 30.61 2.00 -8.92
CA THR A 563 30.29 3.20 -9.70
C THR A 563 29.80 2.91 -11.12
N GLU A 564 30.02 1.71 -11.66
CA GLU A 564 29.50 1.31 -12.97
C GLU A 564 27.98 1.13 -12.94
N ILE A 565 27.42 0.83 -11.76
CA ILE A 565 25.96 0.81 -11.56
C ILE A 565 25.45 2.27 -11.58
N PRO A 566 24.52 2.63 -12.50
CA PRO A 566 23.98 3.99 -12.55
C PRO A 566 23.38 4.43 -11.22
N MET A 567 23.73 5.64 -10.74
CA MET A 567 23.32 6.23 -9.45
C MET A 567 21.87 5.93 -9.03
N ARG A 568 20.91 6.16 -9.94
CA ARG A 568 19.47 5.88 -9.74
C ARG A 568 19.14 4.45 -9.32
N LEU A 569 19.96 3.46 -9.69
CA LEU A 569 19.80 2.05 -9.33
C LEU A 569 20.48 1.76 -7.99
N ARG A 570 21.66 2.33 -7.72
CA ARG A 570 22.32 2.28 -6.41
C ARG A 570 21.37 2.79 -5.32
N VAL A 571 20.88 4.01 -5.46
CA VAL A 571 19.95 4.61 -4.49
C VAL A 571 18.65 3.81 -4.36
N ALA A 572 18.01 3.42 -5.47
CA ALA A 572 16.77 2.64 -5.41
C ALA A 572 16.96 1.27 -4.73
N GLY A 573 18.06 0.57 -5.02
CA GLY A 573 18.36 -0.73 -4.42
C GLY A 573 18.71 -0.64 -2.93
N VAL A 574 19.47 0.39 -2.53
CA VAL A 574 19.80 0.65 -1.11
C VAL A 574 18.51 0.91 -0.31
N ILE A 575 17.58 1.73 -0.81
CA ILE A 575 16.29 1.98 -0.11
C ILE A 575 15.46 0.68 0.03
N VAL A 576 15.56 -0.25 -0.91
CA VAL A 576 14.93 -1.59 -0.80
C VAL A 576 15.64 -2.50 0.20
N LEU A 577 16.97 -2.53 0.22
CA LEU A 577 17.78 -3.43 1.06
C LEU A 577 17.91 -2.97 2.52
N LEU A 578 17.85 -1.66 2.77
CA LEU A 578 17.97 -1.05 4.10
C LEU A 578 16.61 -0.85 4.78
N TYR A 579 15.62 -0.32 4.05
CA TYR A 579 14.29 0.02 4.59
C TYR A 579 13.16 -0.91 4.14
N ALA A 580 13.50 -2.02 3.49
CA ALA A 580 12.54 -2.99 2.96
C ALA A 580 11.44 -2.40 2.06
N GLN A 581 11.62 -1.25 1.42
CA GLN A 581 10.49 -0.56 0.77
C GLN A 581 10.04 -1.24 -0.53
N PRO A 582 8.74 -1.20 -0.89
CA PRO A 582 8.28 -1.64 -2.20
C PRO A 582 8.72 -0.64 -3.28
N LEU A 583 9.20 -1.13 -4.43
CA LEU A 583 9.54 -0.24 -5.56
C LEU A 583 8.38 0.67 -5.99
N SER A 584 7.13 0.24 -5.84
CA SER A 584 5.94 1.06 -6.12
C SER A 584 5.75 2.25 -5.15
N ARG A 585 6.46 2.28 -4.02
CA ARG A 585 6.58 3.45 -3.12
C ARG A 585 7.90 4.17 -3.31
N VAL A 586 9.02 3.46 -3.49
CA VAL A 586 10.35 4.05 -3.76
C VAL A 586 10.29 5.02 -4.94
N VAL A 587 9.66 4.65 -6.06
CA VAL A 587 9.51 5.57 -7.22
C VAL A 587 8.60 6.77 -6.95
N ARG A 588 7.71 6.69 -5.96
CA ARG A 588 6.78 7.75 -5.55
C ARG A 588 7.37 8.70 -4.49
N LEU A 589 8.62 8.48 -4.06
CA LEU A 589 9.32 9.45 -3.22
C LEU A 589 9.50 10.77 -3.98
N THR A 590 9.38 11.86 -3.25
CA THR A 590 9.56 13.24 -3.67
C THR A 590 10.81 13.82 -3.02
N LEU A 591 11.16 15.07 -3.36
CA LEU A 591 12.25 15.77 -2.65
C LEU A 591 11.89 16.08 -1.18
N ASP A 592 10.60 16.29 -0.85
CA ASP A 592 10.16 16.60 0.52
C ASP A 592 10.21 15.40 1.48
N ASP A 593 10.30 14.18 0.91
CA ASP A 593 10.50 12.97 1.69
C ASP A 593 11.95 12.84 2.18
N VAL A 594 12.90 13.64 1.67
CA VAL A 594 14.30 13.69 2.13
C VAL A 594 14.52 14.95 2.98
N ILE A 595 14.46 14.78 4.30
CA ILE A 595 14.54 15.85 5.28
C ILE A 595 15.99 15.99 5.74
N ARG A 596 16.49 17.23 5.88
CA ARG A 596 17.76 17.55 6.55
C ARG A 596 17.45 18.13 7.93
N ASN A 597 18.07 17.61 8.99
CA ASN A 597 17.90 18.06 10.36
C ASN A 597 19.27 18.15 11.03
N GLY A 598 19.90 19.33 10.99
CA GLY A 598 21.34 19.45 11.20
C GLY A 598 22.10 18.56 10.21
N ASP A 599 23.12 17.84 10.70
CA ASP A 599 23.91 16.89 9.92
C ASP A 599 23.15 15.58 9.61
N ALA A 600 22.02 15.32 10.26
CA ALA A 600 21.22 14.12 10.05
C ALA A 600 20.31 14.25 8.82
N VAL A 601 20.41 13.27 7.91
CA VAL A 601 19.42 13.09 6.82
C VAL A 601 18.38 12.08 7.29
N LEU A 602 17.09 12.41 7.13
CA LEU A 602 15.96 11.53 7.42
C LEU A 602 15.14 11.28 6.15
N LEU A 603 14.52 10.11 6.05
CA LEU A 603 13.69 9.68 4.93
C LEU A 603 12.26 9.39 5.42
N ARG A 604 11.27 10.13 4.91
CA ARG A 604 9.85 10.02 5.30
C ARG A 604 9.20 8.75 4.69
N LEU A 605 9.53 7.60 5.26
CA LEU A 605 8.91 6.31 4.95
C LEU A 605 7.68 6.02 5.81
N GLY A 606 7.40 6.87 6.78
CA GLY A 606 6.39 6.71 7.80
C GLY A 606 6.57 7.84 8.82
N GLU A 607 5.91 7.72 9.96
CA GLU A 607 6.04 8.68 11.05
C GLU A 607 6.43 7.91 12.33
N PRO A 608 7.55 8.24 13.00
CA PRO A 608 8.51 9.28 12.65
C PRO A 608 9.33 8.96 11.37
N PRO A 609 9.90 9.97 10.69
CA PRO A 609 10.82 9.77 9.56
C PRO A 609 12.03 8.92 9.95
N SER A 610 12.44 7.99 9.08
CA SER A 610 13.53 7.06 9.35
C SER A 610 14.90 7.71 9.16
N PRO A 611 15.87 7.58 10.08
CA PRO A 611 17.21 8.13 9.91
C PRO A 611 17.98 7.43 8.78
N VAL A 612 18.83 8.19 8.08
CA VAL A 612 19.68 7.72 6.98
C VAL A 612 21.15 7.70 7.40
N PRO A 613 21.77 6.51 7.55
CA PRO A 613 23.17 6.41 7.97
C PRO A 613 24.11 6.89 6.86
N ALA A 614 25.27 7.42 7.22
CA ALA A 614 26.40 7.50 6.29
C ALA A 614 26.88 6.08 5.92
N PRO A 615 27.33 5.82 4.68
CA PRO A 615 27.44 6.73 3.54
C PRO A 615 26.14 6.88 2.70
N VAL A 616 25.04 6.22 3.07
CA VAL A 616 23.77 6.26 2.31
C VAL A 616 23.24 7.68 2.19
N SER A 617 23.34 8.48 3.26
CA SER A 617 22.93 9.89 3.28
C SER A 617 23.58 10.71 2.16
N ALA A 618 24.90 10.63 2.01
CA ALA A 618 25.64 11.29 0.93
C ALA A 618 25.17 10.84 -0.46
N LEU A 619 24.96 9.52 -0.65
CA LEU A 619 24.45 8.96 -1.90
C LEU A 619 23.03 9.46 -2.27
N LEU A 620 22.15 9.68 -1.28
CA LEU A 620 20.84 10.29 -1.51
C LEU A 620 20.98 11.75 -1.97
N LEU A 621 21.87 12.52 -1.34
CA LEU A 621 22.07 13.94 -1.66
C LEU A 621 22.73 14.14 -3.03
N GLU A 622 23.73 13.33 -3.38
CA GLU A 622 24.37 13.33 -4.71
C GLU A 622 23.37 12.94 -5.81
N HIS A 623 22.47 11.99 -5.54
CA HIS A 623 21.39 11.65 -6.46
C HIS A 623 20.39 12.80 -6.64
N ILE A 624 20.11 13.65 -5.64
CA ILE A 624 19.21 14.80 -5.77
C ILE A 624 19.74 15.84 -6.77
N THR A 625 21.05 16.11 -6.76
CA THR A 625 21.70 17.01 -7.72
C THR A 625 21.81 16.35 -9.09
N ASN A 626 22.21 15.07 -9.15
CA ASN A 626 22.45 14.34 -10.40
C ASN A 626 21.22 13.56 -10.93
N ARG A 627 19.99 14.07 -10.73
CA ARG A 627 18.76 13.40 -11.19
C ARG A 627 18.69 13.35 -12.73
N GLY A 628 18.83 12.15 -13.28
CA GLY A 628 18.60 11.92 -14.72
C GLY A 628 17.13 12.16 -15.13
N ASN A 629 16.88 12.28 -16.43
CA ASN A 629 15.59 12.64 -17.06
C ASN A 629 15.08 14.07 -16.79
N MET A 630 15.80 14.93 -16.05
CA MET A 630 15.36 16.32 -15.78
C MET A 630 15.48 17.24 -17.00
N ASN A 631 16.54 17.08 -17.80
CA ASN A 631 17.03 18.05 -18.80
C ASN A 631 16.16 18.22 -20.08
N THR A 632 14.89 17.81 -20.06
CA THR A 632 13.95 17.94 -21.18
C THR A 632 12.64 18.56 -20.70
N ALA A 633 11.88 19.14 -21.63
CA ALA A 633 10.50 19.65 -21.43
C ALA A 633 9.51 18.65 -20.77
N THR A 634 9.90 17.39 -20.60
CA THR A 634 9.16 16.36 -19.88
C THR A 634 9.18 16.56 -18.35
N ASN A 635 10.22 17.17 -17.77
CA ASN A 635 10.42 17.20 -16.32
C ASN A 635 10.98 18.52 -15.74
N PRO A 636 10.74 19.73 -16.31
CA PRO A 636 11.44 20.96 -15.93
C PRO A 636 11.33 21.30 -14.43
N THR A 637 10.19 20.98 -13.81
CA THR A 637 9.90 21.23 -12.39
C THR A 637 9.64 19.93 -11.60
N ALA A 638 10.07 18.77 -12.11
CA ALA A 638 9.70 17.48 -11.53
C ALA A 638 10.25 17.31 -10.09
N ARG A 639 9.35 17.34 -9.10
CA ARG A 639 9.68 17.16 -7.66
C ARG A 639 9.79 15.69 -7.23
N TRP A 640 9.69 14.75 -8.18
CA TRP A 640 9.96 13.33 -7.95
C TRP A 640 11.45 13.09 -7.65
N PHE A 641 11.71 12.23 -6.66
CA PHE A 641 13.06 11.73 -6.36
C PHE A 641 13.53 10.76 -7.46
N PHE A 642 12.60 10.04 -8.11
CA PHE A 642 12.85 9.26 -9.34
C PHE A 642 11.97 9.73 -10.51
N PRO A 643 12.35 10.79 -11.25
CA PRO A 643 11.57 11.28 -12.40
C PRO A 643 11.52 10.26 -13.55
N GLY A 644 10.35 10.11 -14.16
CA GLY A 644 10.10 9.21 -15.28
C GLY A 644 10.45 9.80 -16.65
N ARG A 645 10.12 9.07 -17.71
CA ARG A 645 10.18 9.53 -19.12
C ARG A 645 8.81 9.99 -19.65
N ARG A 646 7.93 10.44 -18.76
CA ARG A 646 6.55 10.88 -19.05
C ARG A 646 6.24 12.09 -18.19
N THR A 647 5.55 13.06 -18.76
CA THR A 647 5.45 14.39 -18.16
C THR A 647 4.73 14.33 -16.81
N GLY A 648 5.39 14.88 -15.77
CA GLY A 648 4.89 14.86 -14.40
C GLY A 648 4.79 13.47 -13.73
N GLN A 649 5.28 12.39 -14.34
CA GLN A 649 5.18 11.03 -13.79
C GLN A 649 6.50 10.49 -13.22
N PRO A 650 6.45 9.69 -12.13
CA PRO A 650 7.62 9.01 -11.60
C PRO A 650 8.09 7.86 -12.50
N LEU A 651 9.29 7.33 -12.22
CA LEU A 651 9.84 6.17 -12.91
C LEU A 651 8.94 4.93 -12.75
N GLY A 652 8.74 4.17 -13.83
CA GLY A 652 7.87 2.98 -13.81
C GLY A 652 8.46 1.87 -12.94
N PRO A 653 7.77 1.38 -11.88
CA PRO A 653 8.36 0.46 -10.91
C PRO A 653 8.70 -0.90 -11.52
N ASN A 654 7.97 -1.37 -12.52
CA ASN A 654 8.30 -2.60 -13.25
C ASN A 654 9.60 -2.46 -14.08
N HIS A 655 9.88 -1.27 -14.63
CA HIS A 655 11.10 -1.01 -15.39
C HIS A 655 12.30 -0.87 -14.45
N LEU A 656 12.14 -0.17 -13.33
CA LEU A 656 13.14 -0.12 -12.26
C LEU A 656 13.43 -1.52 -11.72
N SER A 657 12.40 -2.36 -11.55
CA SER A 657 12.58 -3.76 -11.15
C SER A 657 13.37 -4.56 -12.19
N ALA A 658 13.14 -4.38 -13.49
CA ALA A 658 13.92 -5.07 -14.53
C ALA A 658 15.40 -4.68 -14.45
N LEU A 659 15.70 -3.38 -14.46
CA LEU A 659 17.05 -2.82 -14.35
C LEU A 659 17.79 -3.29 -13.09
N LEU A 660 17.09 -3.44 -11.95
CA LEU A 660 17.70 -3.94 -10.71
C LEU A 660 17.97 -5.45 -10.74
N ASN A 661 17.14 -6.25 -11.43
CA ASN A 661 17.44 -7.67 -11.65
C ASN A 661 18.59 -7.86 -12.67
N GLU A 662 18.71 -6.98 -13.68
CA GLU A 662 19.84 -6.97 -14.64
C GLU A 662 21.18 -6.69 -13.95
N VAL A 663 21.19 -5.86 -12.89
CA VAL A 663 22.35 -5.61 -12.01
C VAL A 663 22.63 -6.77 -11.04
N GLY A 664 21.70 -7.73 -10.93
CA GLY A 664 21.81 -8.93 -10.07
C GLY A 664 21.09 -8.85 -8.73
N ILE A 665 20.15 -7.92 -8.53
CA ILE A 665 19.50 -7.67 -7.23
C ILE A 665 18.06 -8.22 -7.24
N PRO A 666 17.79 -9.36 -6.58
CA PRO A 666 16.47 -10.00 -6.59
C PRO A 666 15.51 -9.32 -5.61
N ILE A 667 14.96 -8.18 -6.01
CA ILE A 667 14.13 -7.25 -5.22
C ILE A 667 13.09 -7.90 -4.30
N ALA A 668 12.42 -8.97 -4.74
CA ALA A 668 11.43 -9.68 -3.92
C ALA A 668 12.05 -10.45 -2.74
N ALA A 669 13.20 -11.09 -2.94
CA ALA A 669 13.96 -11.80 -1.92
C ALA A 669 14.69 -10.82 -0.99
N ALA A 670 15.32 -9.79 -1.57
CA ALA A 670 16.00 -8.70 -0.87
C ALA A 670 15.08 -7.96 0.12
N ARG A 671 13.90 -7.51 -0.34
CA ARG A 671 12.88 -6.91 0.52
C ARG A 671 12.40 -7.86 1.61
N GLY A 672 12.24 -9.13 1.26
CA GLY A 672 11.81 -10.19 2.19
C GLY A 672 12.85 -10.51 3.26
N ALA A 673 14.15 -10.34 2.98
CA ALA A 673 15.22 -10.43 3.97
C ALA A 673 15.19 -9.20 4.90
N ALA A 674 15.26 -8.00 4.32
CA ALA A 674 15.34 -6.74 5.06
C ALA A 674 14.23 -6.58 6.13
N ILE A 675 12.95 -6.83 5.78
CA ILE A 675 11.87 -6.73 6.77
C ILE A 675 11.91 -7.82 7.85
N ARG A 676 12.48 -8.99 7.57
CA ARG A 676 12.60 -10.05 8.59
C ARG A 676 13.70 -9.73 9.57
N GLN A 677 14.83 -9.21 9.10
CA GLN A 677 15.91 -8.72 9.95
C GLN A 677 15.44 -7.62 10.90
N GLN A 678 14.77 -6.59 10.35
CA GLN A 678 14.16 -5.52 11.14
C GLN A 678 13.17 -6.02 12.21
N LEU A 679 12.48 -7.14 11.98
CA LEU A 679 11.52 -7.73 12.92
C LEU A 679 12.13 -8.71 13.93
N LEU A 680 13.43 -9.00 13.83
CA LEU A 680 14.24 -9.58 14.90
C LEU A 680 14.75 -8.48 15.83
N GLU A 681 15.33 -7.43 15.24
CA GLU A 681 15.98 -6.31 15.94
C GLU A 681 14.97 -5.34 16.61
N LEU A 682 13.81 -5.08 15.98
CA LEU A 682 12.85 -4.05 16.41
C LEU A 682 11.42 -4.59 16.59
N PRO A 683 10.63 -4.01 17.51
CA PRO A 683 9.22 -4.37 17.69
C PRO A 683 8.36 -4.13 16.44
N ALA A 684 7.47 -5.07 16.14
CA ALA A 684 6.59 -5.02 14.97
C ALA A 684 5.74 -3.74 14.79
N PRO A 685 5.31 -3.02 15.86
CA PRO A 685 4.68 -1.71 15.72
C PRO A 685 5.65 -0.61 15.28
N VAL A 686 6.85 -0.54 15.85
CA VAL A 686 7.87 0.46 15.47
C VAL A 686 8.27 0.31 14.00
N VAL A 687 8.43 -0.94 13.54
CA VAL A 687 8.67 -1.28 12.12
C VAL A 687 7.44 -1.02 11.24
N ALA A 688 6.22 -0.98 11.81
CA ALA A 688 5.03 -0.59 11.09
C ALA A 688 4.99 0.93 10.86
N ASP A 689 5.15 1.70 11.94
CA ASP A 689 4.97 3.15 11.94
C ASP A 689 6.09 3.87 11.17
N ALA A 690 7.35 3.63 11.50
CA ALA A 690 8.50 4.33 10.90
C ALA A 690 8.72 4.00 9.41
N LEU A 691 8.31 2.80 8.97
CA LEU A 691 8.46 2.34 7.58
C LEU A 691 7.12 2.36 6.80
N GLY A 692 6.03 2.83 7.40
CA GLY A 692 4.71 2.95 6.77
C GLY A 692 4.11 1.63 6.28
N TYR A 693 4.24 0.59 7.09
CA TYR A 693 3.55 -0.69 6.92
C TYR A 693 2.31 -0.74 7.82
N HIS A 694 1.29 -1.49 7.40
CA HIS A 694 0.22 -1.86 8.32
C HIS A 694 0.70 -2.96 9.28
N ASP A 695 0.59 -2.73 10.58
CA ASP A 695 0.83 -3.61 11.73
C ASP A 695 0.31 -5.05 11.59
N LYS A 696 -0.81 -5.29 10.88
CA LYS A 696 -1.27 -6.67 10.55
C LYS A 696 -0.26 -7.44 9.68
N THR A 697 0.55 -6.74 8.90
CA THR A 697 1.61 -7.30 8.04
C THR A 697 2.88 -7.56 8.84
N THR A 698 3.38 -6.58 9.60
CA THR A 698 4.58 -6.76 10.45
C THR A 698 4.34 -7.80 11.54
N SER A 699 3.18 -7.77 12.21
CA SER A 699 2.79 -8.78 13.21
C SER A 699 2.70 -10.18 12.62
N ARG A 700 2.22 -10.34 11.38
CA ARG A 700 2.23 -11.64 10.69
C ARG A 700 3.65 -12.08 10.39
N LEU A 701 4.49 -11.21 9.82
CA LEU A 701 5.87 -11.53 9.47
C LEU A 701 6.71 -11.88 10.70
N ARG A 702 6.57 -11.15 11.82
CA ARG A 702 7.21 -11.51 13.11
C ARG A 702 6.82 -12.91 13.56
N ASN A 703 5.52 -13.23 13.54
CA ASN A 703 5.03 -14.57 13.91
C ASN A 703 5.53 -15.68 12.96
N GLU A 704 5.82 -15.35 11.69
CA GLU A 704 6.43 -16.27 10.72
C GLU A 704 7.96 -16.36 10.84
N THR A 705 8.60 -15.44 11.57
CA THR A 705 10.07 -15.35 11.76
C THR A 705 10.50 -15.83 13.15
N GLY A 706 9.58 -16.38 13.95
CA GLY A 706 9.86 -16.99 15.26
C GLY A 706 10.17 -16.02 16.41
N GLY A 707 10.36 -14.72 16.13
CA GLY A 707 10.79 -13.73 17.12
C GLY A 707 9.83 -13.55 18.30
N THR A 708 10.21 -14.12 19.45
CA THR A 708 9.48 -14.06 20.74
C THR A 708 9.73 -12.74 21.48
N TRP A 709 9.44 -11.62 20.82
CA TRP A 709 9.19 -10.33 21.47
C TRP A 709 7.85 -10.38 22.26
N SER A 710 7.85 -11.16 23.34
CA SER A 710 6.80 -11.24 24.37
C SER A 710 6.98 -10.17 25.46
N ARG A 711 8.17 -9.58 25.54
CA ARG A 711 8.50 -8.44 26.40
C ARG A 711 8.65 -7.16 25.56
N TYR A 712 7.54 -6.47 25.33
CA TYR A 712 7.60 -5.02 25.17
C TYR A 712 7.03 -4.45 26.48
N ALA A 713 7.87 -3.80 27.28
CA ALA A 713 7.35 -2.95 28.36
C ALA A 713 6.57 -1.80 27.70
N ALA A 714 5.45 -1.39 28.28
CA ALA A 714 4.82 -0.16 27.82
C ALA A 714 5.77 1.02 28.08
N GLY A 715 5.73 2.04 27.22
CA GLY A 715 6.50 3.25 27.46
C GLY A 715 5.97 3.98 28.69
N ASP A 716 6.88 4.55 29.48
CA ASP A 716 6.65 5.46 30.62
C ASP A 716 5.28 5.34 31.31
N HIS A 717 5.18 4.43 32.27
CA HIS A 717 3.99 4.26 33.10
C HIS A 717 3.70 5.48 34.00
N GLY A 718 4.57 6.52 34.02
CA GLY A 718 4.40 7.74 34.80
C GLY A 718 3.35 8.74 34.29
N ARG A 719 2.57 8.40 33.24
CA ARG A 719 1.50 9.28 32.71
C ARG A 719 0.18 8.59 32.43
N SER A 720 -0.58 8.35 33.51
CA SER A 720 -2.02 8.64 33.45
C SER A 720 -2.21 10.09 32.94
N PRO A 721 -3.10 10.35 31.95
CA PRO A 721 -3.29 11.69 31.43
C PRO A 721 -3.80 12.64 32.52
N VAL A 722 -3.12 13.79 32.68
CA VAL A 722 -3.43 14.79 33.72
C VAL A 722 -4.93 15.13 33.71
N GLY A 723 -5.59 14.90 34.84
CA GLY A 723 -7.01 15.26 35.03
C GLY A 723 -8.02 14.10 35.10
N TRP A 724 -7.62 12.83 35.01
CA TRP A 724 -8.51 11.70 35.36
C TRP A 724 -7.83 10.68 36.27
N ALA A 725 -8.28 10.66 37.53
CA ALA A 725 -8.24 9.46 38.36
C ALA A 725 -9.63 8.80 38.30
N PRO A 726 -9.75 7.47 38.45
CA PRO A 726 -11.04 6.87 38.73
C PRO A 726 -11.54 7.34 40.11
N LYS A 727 -12.86 7.36 40.30
CA LYS A 727 -13.47 7.53 41.62
C LYS A 727 -13.41 6.21 42.40
N THR A 728 -12.19 5.74 42.71
CA THR A 728 -11.98 4.65 43.67
C THR A 728 -12.51 5.11 45.02
N THR A 729 -13.28 4.25 45.70
CA THR A 729 -14.17 4.71 46.77
C THR A 729 -13.49 4.79 48.14
N GLY A 730 -12.44 5.61 48.21
CA GLY A 730 -11.75 5.99 49.44
C GLY A 730 -12.74 6.41 50.54
N GLU A 731 -12.85 5.51 51.52
CA GLU A 731 -13.64 5.61 52.75
C GLU A 731 -15.20 5.55 52.64
N SER A 732 -15.78 4.74 53.53
CA SER A 732 -17.18 4.78 54.01
C SER A 732 -18.35 4.23 53.16
N TRP A 733 -18.12 3.56 52.02
CA TRP A 733 -19.25 3.08 51.18
C TRP A 733 -20.14 1.97 51.79
N PHE A 734 -19.67 1.29 52.83
CA PHE A 734 -20.34 0.12 53.45
C PHE A 734 -20.57 0.20 54.97
N ARG A 735 -20.42 1.37 55.60
CA ARG A 735 -20.58 1.50 57.08
C ARG A 735 -22.01 1.71 57.60
N GLU A 736 -23.01 1.85 56.73
CA GLU A 736 -24.41 1.78 57.14
C GLU A 736 -24.91 0.33 57.13
N PRO A 737 -25.48 -0.20 58.23
CA PRO A 737 -25.96 -1.57 58.27
C PRO A 737 -27.15 -1.77 57.32
N ILE A 738 -27.17 -2.92 56.63
CA ILE A 738 -28.31 -3.35 55.82
C ILE A 738 -29.55 -3.33 56.72
N CYS A 739 -30.58 -2.58 56.32
CA CYS A 739 -31.76 -2.36 57.16
C CYS A 739 -32.62 -3.63 57.27
N HIS A 740 -32.29 -4.51 58.22
CA HIS A 740 -33.11 -5.63 58.68
C HIS A 740 -34.33 -5.13 59.48
N ARG A 741 -35.19 -4.32 58.83
CA ARG A 741 -36.38 -3.72 59.46
C ARG A 741 -37.51 -3.46 58.48
N CYS A 742 -37.95 -4.52 57.79
CA CYS A 742 -39.24 -4.54 57.10
C CYS A 742 -39.87 -5.95 57.07
N ASP A 743 -39.68 -6.70 58.16
CA ASP A 743 -40.54 -7.84 58.49
C ASP A 743 -41.49 -7.44 59.62
N ALA A 744 -42.67 -8.06 59.67
CA ALA A 744 -43.75 -7.81 60.63
C ALA A 744 -44.23 -6.34 60.81
N ARG A 745 -45.16 -5.90 59.93
CA ARG A 745 -46.39 -5.25 60.43
C ARG A 745 -47.60 -5.38 59.50
N THR A 746 -48.75 -5.65 60.11
CA THR A 746 -50.08 -5.77 59.51
C THR A 746 -50.59 -4.46 58.89
N ARG A 747 -51.41 -4.57 57.84
CA ARG A 747 -52.25 -3.47 57.34
C ARG A 747 -53.58 -3.43 58.08
N PRO A 748 -54.05 -2.26 58.55
CA PRO A 748 -55.47 -1.94 58.62
C PRO A 748 -56.03 -1.65 57.21
N SER A 749 -57.36 -1.73 57.07
CA SER A 749 -58.13 -1.31 55.89
C SER A 749 -58.60 0.14 55.99
N GLY A 750 -59.17 0.68 54.90
CA GLY A 750 -59.53 2.11 54.72
C GLY A 750 -58.64 2.73 53.63
N ASP A 751 -59.02 2.87 52.35
CA ASP A 751 -60.30 3.20 51.70
C ASP A 751 -60.61 4.72 51.67
N THR A 752 -61.15 5.19 50.54
CA THR A 752 -61.32 6.59 50.11
C THR A 752 -60.02 7.41 49.96
N ASN A 753 -59.95 8.56 49.28
CA ASN A 753 -60.52 9.10 48.02
C ASN A 753 -59.83 10.49 47.81
N ARG A 754 -59.99 11.14 46.65
CA ARG A 754 -59.58 12.54 46.35
C ARG A 754 -58.06 12.81 46.30
N ILE A 755 -57.58 13.95 45.75
CA ILE A 755 -57.84 14.65 44.47
C ILE A 755 -56.76 15.76 44.35
N THR A 756 -56.17 15.97 43.16
CA THR A 756 -55.40 17.15 42.67
C THR A 756 -54.39 17.92 43.55
N GLY A 757 -53.27 18.35 42.95
CA GLY A 757 -52.39 19.40 43.47
C GLY A 757 -51.04 18.85 43.97
N HIS A 758 -49.88 19.39 43.55
CA HIS A 758 -49.67 20.49 42.59
C HIS A 758 -48.38 20.31 41.78
#